data_AF-A0A318NF91-F1
#
_entry.id   AF-A0A318NF91-F1
#
_cell.length_a   1.000
_cell.length_b   1.000
_cell.length_c   1.000
_cell.angle_alpha   90.00
_cell.angle_beta   90.00
_cell.angle_gamma   90.00
#
_symmetry.space_group_name_H-M   'P 1'
#
loop_
_entity.id
_entity.type
_entity.pdbx_description
1 polymer ?
#
loop_
_entity_poly.entity_id
_entity_poly.type
_entity_poly.pdbx_seq_one_letter_code
_entity_poly.pdbx_strand_id
1 'polypeptide(L)'
;MARRPRTGVGARRHPGRRWHPAGALRCRGGGQRLQPLPRRARHLAQHDQRSAAALGHHPRAAGRPARRTAHRRGRGGPGPAHRVPPDLHRAGGDAGRRGGRPADQAGRPATGDAGCRQPRAGRQRSAGRAARRRRFRRRAARLPGRTPRPAGGNRAAHRRGPAMVRGPPHRHPTLDLSFPAPGPGDATAGGDMALGRAPAPTRGVRVGPVVVRRRCQLGPQVLWDLAGDRAWTAAGRVAEAEVTCSARGAAAAEALSVLVPLAAPAERRRLLRARRDAYNGRALTSVTEDAWDVGSVAAYERARSELDQRWAELRTALEDLDRSTRTALHERLDDPDFAASVELSVPGLLAEIHRRERRHRPGSARDRRLLLTVFRLLQRTATKPSPFARLTEAALLIPGSGHQPPHRHVRVDRRALDWVEHWVRGRGLRSVAPDQLWVTTNPTATIDEPAEGRVSWLVTGGPADTIRTAACPDRLAGLLRRLRPPRRLCDLSPDGTVPDQLAALLRCGLLEAGLRPAGHGRHVLDGVLAALPTTTNDGAGELGAALRLLRDIEVDPPPAPGALTAPVRAGLDRLATACGISTTGTDRLLVTEDLVRVVDEPAPALGEEILADLGRVQLIAPLLGPELPFQLAGMLCFRDRFGTDPVPLLTAYRWFLESGRAAMDTMVAESSHPLLRRTLGLRAELTHRLQTLAVRSAGADEIRLDGAELDRIADALPAELPEWSCAAWPVQLAGDRVVLNGLGCGYGRYAARIAAGLDDAPIGLLRDWAGAADAAEPDALAVDVTARFGATANERPRLLSYSLAFPGHALECDPEVRIDPGDCTVRVDPQHGRLLVHSRTLSGRSLLPVPQNATLTALAPPFFRWLRRLGPATGSTLAFWDQVDGGVGAPGIRHYPRLVLGRLVLARRTWKVPPAALPAGADDAARTVAWHRWCAETGVPRRSFVRAVTLPDPWDVVRGRASDEWVGQARSRSGGAVRKPVYADLSQPRCWPEGSTEVLTFTEPLPDPAALGPGTRTAEYVIETSLPPGGGAGYE
;
A
#
# COMPACT_ATOMS: atom_id res chain seq x y z
N MET A 1 46.16 64.30 2.67
CA MET A 1 46.86 64.75 3.90
C MET A 1 45.84 65.04 5.01
N ALA A 2 46.26 65.53 6.18
CA ALA A 2 45.56 65.27 7.45
C ALA A 2 44.96 66.50 8.17
N ARG A 3 44.02 66.18 9.08
CA ARG A 3 43.56 66.93 10.28
C ARG A 3 42.72 68.24 10.14
N ARG A 4 41.59 68.18 10.86
CA ARG A 4 40.72 69.24 11.43
C ARG A 4 41.43 70.52 11.91
N PRO A 5 40.64 71.60 12.08
CA PRO A 5 40.36 72.13 13.43
C PRO A 5 38.85 72.17 13.81
N ARG A 6 38.52 72.80 14.96
CA ARG A 6 37.18 72.94 15.59
C ARG A 6 36.89 74.43 15.89
N THR A 7 35.61 74.84 15.85
CA THR A 7 34.87 75.75 16.79
C THR A 7 33.46 76.03 16.21
N GLY A 8 32.40 76.36 16.98
CA GLY A 8 32.19 76.32 18.44
C GLY A 8 30.86 76.98 18.88
N VAL A 9 30.31 76.53 20.02
CA VAL A 9 29.35 77.23 20.93
C VAL A 9 27.95 77.68 20.43
N GLY A 10 26.91 77.35 21.20
CA GLY A 10 25.55 77.93 21.14
C GLY A 10 24.52 77.07 21.87
N ALA A 11 23.70 77.62 22.79
CA ALA A 11 22.90 76.80 23.72
C ALA A 11 21.56 77.38 24.23
N ARG A 12 20.63 76.46 24.54
CA ARG A 12 19.38 76.58 25.35
C ARG A 12 18.25 77.50 24.85
N ARG A 13 17.08 76.90 24.59
CA ARG A 13 15.81 77.20 25.29
C ARG A 13 14.74 76.11 25.04
N HIS A 14 13.92 75.86 26.07
CA HIS A 14 12.63 75.15 26.06
C HIS A 14 11.50 76.23 26.14
N PRO A 15 10.18 75.92 26.01
CA PRO A 15 9.48 74.64 26.20
C PRO A 15 8.46 74.25 25.09
N GLY A 16 7.87 73.06 25.24
CA GLY A 16 7.07 72.40 24.19
C GLY A 16 5.58 72.73 24.06
N ARG A 17 4.90 71.94 23.22
CA ARG A 17 3.44 71.76 23.13
C ARG A 17 3.11 70.36 22.59
N ARG A 18 1.92 69.84 22.92
CA ARG A 18 1.42 68.51 22.52
C ARG A 18 0.86 68.52 21.09
N TRP A 19 1.09 67.48 20.29
CA TRP A 19 0.20 67.05 19.18
C TRP A 19 0.28 65.53 18.95
N HIS A 20 -0.88 64.88 18.82
CA HIS A 20 -1.12 63.60 18.13
C HIS A 20 -2.03 63.92 16.92
N PRO A 21 -1.87 63.25 15.77
CA PRO A 21 -2.56 61.96 15.49
C PRO A 21 -1.53 60.85 15.12
N ALA A 22 -1.78 59.53 15.22
CA ALA A 22 -2.94 58.67 14.95
C ALA A 22 -3.11 58.31 13.44
N GLY A 23 -3.08 57.00 13.13
CA GLY A 23 -3.07 56.49 11.74
C GLY A 23 -3.13 54.96 11.66
N ALA A 24 -4.13 54.33 12.28
CA ALA A 24 -4.31 52.87 12.25
C ALA A 24 -5.27 52.41 11.14
N LEU A 25 -4.80 51.55 10.22
CA LEU A 25 -5.67 51.00 9.18
C LEU A 25 -6.72 50.03 9.76
N ARG A 26 -7.99 50.29 9.45
CA ARG A 26 -9.09 49.33 9.65
C ARG A 26 -9.45 48.67 8.33
N CYS A 27 -9.33 47.34 8.25
CA CYS A 27 -9.96 46.57 7.17
C CYS A 27 -11.49 46.65 7.31
N ARG A 28 -12.20 47.13 6.27
CA ARG A 28 -13.66 47.06 6.20
C ARG A 28 -14.09 45.68 5.70
N GLY A 29 -14.72 44.88 6.55
CA GLY A 29 -15.46 43.69 6.12
C GLY A 29 -16.89 44.06 5.76
N GLY A 30 -17.29 43.87 4.50
CA GLY A 30 -18.69 44.01 4.07
C GLY A 30 -19.51 42.80 4.48
N GLY A 31 -20.57 43.00 5.26
CA GLY A 31 -21.44 41.92 5.72
C GLY A 31 -22.68 41.76 4.84
N GLN A 32 -22.79 40.66 4.08
CA GLN A 32 -24.07 40.18 3.55
C GLN A 32 -24.60 39.04 4.45
N ARG A 33 -25.92 39.02 4.68
CA ARG A 33 -26.58 38.01 5.51
C ARG A 33 -26.91 36.77 4.67
N LEU A 34 -26.36 35.62 5.04
CA LEU A 34 -26.83 34.32 4.56
C LEU A 34 -27.63 33.60 5.66
N GLN A 35 -28.69 32.89 5.26
CA GLN A 35 -29.56 32.13 6.16
C GLN A 35 -28.91 30.79 6.57
N PRO A 36 -29.27 30.21 7.73
CA PRO A 36 -28.60 29.03 8.26
C PRO A 36 -29.09 27.71 7.63
N LEU A 37 -28.20 27.03 6.90
CA LEU A 37 -28.36 25.62 6.51
C LEU A 37 -28.03 24.64 7.67
N PRO A 38 -28.53 23.40 7.67
CA PRO A 38 -28.79 22.65 8.90
C PRO A 38 -27.58 21.98 9.58
N ARG A 39 -27.71 21.80 10.91
CA ARG A 39 -26.73 21.17 11.80
C ARG A 39 -26.56 19.65 11.56
N ARG A 40 -25.74 19.22 10.59
CA ARG A 40 -25.26 17.81 10.52
C ARG A 40 -23.75 17.60 10.31
N ALA A 41 -22.96 18.63 9.99
CA ALA A 41 -21.54 18.48 9.63
C ALA A 41 -20.53 18.86 10.75
N ARG A 42 -20.71 18.38 12.01
CA ARG A 42 -19.78 18.72 13.13
C ARG A 42 -19.30 17.57 14.03
N HIS A 43 -19.69 16.32 13.80
CA HIS A 43 -19.35 15.20 14.71
C HIS A 43 -18.11 14.36 14.32
N LEU A 44 -17.50 14.60 13.15
CA LEU A 44 -16.44 13.73 12.59
C LEU A 44 -14.99 14.06 13.03
N ALA A 45 -14.77 15.10 13.84
CA ALA A 45 -13.42 15.65 14.10
C ALA A 45 -12.77 15.24 15.44
N GLN A 46 -13.36 14.33 16.24
CA GLN A 46 -12.90 14.05 17.62
C GLN A 46 -12.81 12.56 18.02
N HIS A 47 -13.03 11.60 17.11
CA HIS A 47 -13.18 10.19 17.51
C HIS A 47 -11.93 9.29 17.32
N ASP A 48 -10.83 9.85 16.77
CA ASP A 48 -9.79 9.08 16.07
C ASP A 48 -8.58 8.64 16.94
N GLN A 49 -8.74 8.59 18.27
CA GLN A 49 -7.64 8.26 19.21
C GLN A 49 -7.78 6.93 19.97
N ARG A 50 -8.76 6.07 19.65
CA ARG A 50 -8.93 4.75 20.31
C ARG A 50 -9.35 3.62 19.35
N SER A 51 -8.43 3.14 18.52
CA SER A 51 -8.60 1.85 17.81
C SER A 51 -7.27 1.20 17.37
N ALA A 52 -6.74 0.29 18.20
CA ALA A 52 -5.59 -0.56 17.84
C ALA A 52 -5.63 -1.96 18.51
N ALA A 53 -6.80 -2.40 18.99
CA ALA A 53 -6.98 -3.65 19.72
C ALA A 53 -8.39 -4.27 19.55
N ALA A 54 -8.88 -4.37 18.30
CA ALA A 54 -10.17 -4.98 17.98
C ALA A 54 -10.07 -5.93 16.77
N LEU A 55 -10.13 -7.23 17.04
CA LEU A 55 -10.64 -8.29 16.16
C LEU A 55 -11.32 -9.28 17.09
N GLY A 56 -12.58 -9.62 16.82
CA GLY A 56 -13.45 -10.38 17.72
C GLY A 56 -14.43 -9.52 18.52
N HIS A 57 -15.66 -9.39 18.01
CA HIS A 57 -16.82 -8.85 18.73
C HIS A 57 -17.96 -9.86 18.71
N HIS A 58 -18.60 -10.06 19.87
CA HIS A 58 -19.97 -10.57 19.97
C HIS A 58 -20.76 -9.68 20.93
N PRO A 59 -22.09 -9.56 20.76
CA PRO A 59 -22.88 -8.54 21.45
C PRO A 59 -23.25 -8.92 22.89
N ARG A 60 -23.47 -7.91 23.72
CA ARG A 60 -24.31 -8.01 24.94
C ARG A 60 -25.31 -6.86 25.00
N ALA A 61 -26.44 -7.12 25.64
CA ALA A 61 -27.67 -6.34 25.53
C ALA A 61 -27.64 -5.00 26.29
N ALA A 62 -28.59 -4.13 25.95
CA ALA A 62 -28.76 -2.81 26.54
C ALA A 62 -29.32 -2.85 27.99
N GLY A 63 -28.93 -1.86 28.79
CA GLY A 63 -29.51 -1.55 30.10
C GLY A 63 -29.53 -0.04 30.33
N ARG A 64 -30.61 0.51 30.90
CA ARG A 64 -30.77 1.95 31.16
C ARG A 64 -29.97 2.42 32.39
N PRO A 65 -29.54 3.69 32.45
CA PRO A 65 -28.80 4.24 33.59
C PRO A 65 -29.72 4.62 34.77
N ALA A 66 -29.15 4.65 35.98
CA ALA A 66 -29.78 5.16 37.20
C ALA A 66 -28.93 6.29 37.84
N ARG A 67 -29.59 7.24 38.51
CA ARG A 67 -28.97 8.37 39.23
C ARG A 67 -28.74 8.02 40.71
N ARG A 68 -27.69 8.57 41.35
CA ARG A 68 -27.76 9.49 42.52
C ARG A 68 -26.41 9.78 43.21
N THR A 69 -26.34 10.96 43.85
CA THR A 69 -25.57 11.44 45.04
C THR A 69 -24.23 10.76 45.43
N ALA A 70 -23.09 11.42 45.70
CA ALA A 70 -22.71 12.77 46.20
C ALA A 70 -22.72 13.00 47.74
N HIS A 71 -21.56 12.81 48.40
CA HIS A 71 -21.10 13.40 49.70
C HIS A 71 -19.72 12.79 50.10
N ARG A 72 -18.85 13.33 51.01
CA ARG A 72 -18.52 14.72 51.45
C ARG A 72 -17.30 14.71 52.44
N ARG A 73 -16.29 15.58 52.28
CA ARG A 73 -15.17 15.92 53.24
C ARG A 73 -14.18 14.77 53.60
N GLY A 74 -13.00 15.01 54.19
CA GLY A 74 -12.30 16.26 54.59
C GLY A 74 -10.78 16.20 54.26
N ARG A 75 -10.08 17.32 54.02
CA ARG A 75 -9.36 18.21 54.98
C ARG A 75 -8.16 17.55 55.71
N GLY A 76 -6.94 17.99 55.40
CA GLY A 76 -5.70 17.71 56.15
C GLY A 76 -4.41 18.18 55.45
N GLY A 77 -3.51 18.84 56.19
CA GLY A 77 -2.20 19.41 55.79
C GLY A 77 -1.83 20.56 56.73
N PRO A 78 -0.68 21.28 56.60
CA PRO A 78 0.53 21.04 55.78
C PRO A 78 1.82 20.94 56.66
N GLY A 79 3.03 20.86 56.08
CA GLY A 79 4.29 21.07 56.85
C GLY A 79 5.60 20.59 56.18
N PRO A 80 6.75 21.30 56.29
CA PRO A 80 8.01 20.94 55.60
C PRO A 80 9.26 20.78 56.52
N ALA A 81 10.38 20.29 55.97
CA ALA A 81 11.76 20.55 56.47
C ALA A 81 12.86 20.27 55.41
N HIS A 82 14.01 20.95 55.52
CA HIS A 82 15.24 20.73 54.73
C HIS A 82 16.26 19.84 55.48
N ARG A 83 17.26 19.28 54.76
CA ARG A 83 18.71 19.40 55.08
C ARG A 83 19.63 18.89 53.95
N VAL A 84 20.91 19.25 53.99
CA VAL A 84 21.99 18.99 52.99
C VAL A 84 23.38 18.95 53.72
N PRO A 85 24.49 18.54 53.05
CA PRO A 85 25.12 17.21 53.01
C PRO A 85 25.90 16.91 54.33
N PRO A 86 27.26 16.93 54.54
CA PRO A 86 28.52 16.86 53.73
C PRO A 86 29.44 15.64 54.19
N ASP A 87 30.67 15.28 53.78
CA ASP A 87 31.54 15.48 52.58
C ASP A 87 32.79 14.52 52.53
N LEU A 88 33.66 14.67 51.51
CA LEU A 88 35.14 14.49 51.45
C LEU A 88 35.89 13.11 51.56
N HIS A 89 36.73 12.86 50.51
CA HIS A 89 38.07 12.19 50.47
C HIS A 89 38.20 10.66 50.76
N ARG A 90 39.23 9.91 50.27
CA ARG A 90 40.47 10.22 49.49
C ARG A 90 40.91 9.03 48.58
N ALA A 91 42.02 9.20 47.84
CA ALA A 91 42.82 8.31 46.96
C ALA A 91 42.89 6.79 47.27
N GLY A 92 43.36 5.87 46.40
CA GLY A 92 43.96 5.96 45.04
C GLY A 92 44.82 4.70 44.74
N GLY A 93 45.22 4.44 43.49
CA GLY A 93 46.03 3.25 43.09
C GLY A 93 46.28 3.13 41.58
N ASP A 94 47.32 2.40 41.16
CA ASP A 94 47.91 2.47 39.80
C ASP A 94 48.32 1.08 39.24
N ALA A 95 48.61 1.02 37.92
CA ALA A 95 49.15 -0.10 37.12
C ALA A 95 48.24 -1.37 36.94
N GLY A 96 48.41 -2.18 35.88
CA GLY A 96 49.23 -1.99 34.67
C GLY A 96 49.25 -3.17 33.67
N ARG A 97 49.36 -2.83 32.37
CA ARG A 97 49.91 -3.59 31.21
C ARG A 97 49.62 -5.11 30.98
N ARG A 98 48.95 -5.36 29.83
CA ARG A 98 49.32 -6.23 28.68
C ARG A 98 49.59 -7.76 28.86
N GLY A 99 48.97 -8.55 27.96
CA GLY A 99 49.37 -9.91 27.56
C GLY A 99 48.31 -10.98 27.89
N GLY A 100 47.94 -11.92 27.02
CA GLY A 100 48.32 -12.15 25.62
C GLY A 100 47.36 -13.11 24.88
N ARG A 101 47.54 -13.23 23.55
CA ARG A 101 46.98 -14.26 22.65
C ARG A 101 48.05 -15.36 22.40
N PRO A 102 47.84 -16.47 21.65
CA PRO A 102 46.63 -17.01 20.98
C PRO A 102 46.40 -18.54 21.23
N ALA A 103 45.56 -19.16 20.37
CA ALA A 103 45.82 -20.43 19.66
C ALA A 103 45.24 -21.78 20.18
N ASP A 104 44.27 -22.28 19.40
CA ASP A 104 44.25 -23.57 18.68
C ASP A 104 43.96 -24.97 19.30
N GLN A 105 43.37 -25.77 18.39
CA GLN A 105 43.40 -27.23 18.21
C GLN A 105 42.54 -28.17 19.07
N ALA A 106 41.50 -28.70 18.39
CA ALA A 106 41.19 -30.12 18.16
C ALA A 106 41.05 -31.11 19.34
N GLY A 107 39.86 -31.73 19.43
CA GLY A 107 39.62 -32.91 20.28
C GLY A 107 38.22 -33.52 20.11
N ARG A 108 38.11 -34.61 19.34
CA ARG A 108 37.02 -35.60 19.40
C ARG A 108 37.53 -36.85 20.16
N PRO A 109 36.69 -37.82 20.53
CA PRO A 109 35.41 -37.72 21.25
C PRO A 109 35.41 -38.68 22.47
N ALA A 110 34.34 -38.72 23.27
CA ALA A 110 34.13 -39.80 24.25
C ALA A 110 32.66 -40.18 24.38
N THR A 111 32.41 -41.49 24.50
CA THR A 111 31.10 -42.09 24.80
C THR A 111 30.80 -42.06 26.30
N GLY A 112 29.52 -42.10 26.66
CA GLY A 112 29.07 -42.21 28.05
C GLY A 112 27.61 -42.67 28.09
N ASP A 113 27.38 -43.89 28.54
CA ASP A 113 26.09 -44.60 28.48
C ASP A 113 25.50 -44.85 29.88
N ALA A 114 24.22 -45.25 29.93
CA ALA A 114 23.45 -45.75 31.06
C ALA A 114 23.14 -44.77 32.23
N GLY A 115 21.87 -44.76 32.66
CA GLY A 115 21.41 -43.89 33.76
C GLY A 115 20.00 -44.20 34.30
N CYS A 116 19.54 -45.44 34.22
CA CYS A 116 18.16 -45.81 34.53
C CYS A 116 17.83 -45.75 36.05
N ARG A 117 16.91 -44.85 36.46
CA ARG A 117 16.20 -44.94 37.76
C ARG A 117 14.75 -44.42 37.67
N GLN A 118 13.77 -45.33 37.82
CA GLN A 118 12.52 -45.00 38.52
C GLN A 118 12.75 -45.09 40.04
N PRO A 119 11.85 -44.57 40.90
CA PRO A 119 10.82 -45.50 41.42
C PRO A 119 9.42 -44.90 41.75
N ARG A 120 8.40 -45.73 41.51
CA ARG A 120 7.21 -46.00 42.37
C ARG A 120 6.33 -44.84 42.89
N ALA A 121 5.17 -44.72 42.24
CA ALA A 121 3.83 -44.97 42.81
C ALA A 121 3.37 -44.32 44.15
N GLY A 122 2.34 -43.46 44.06
CA GLY A 122 1.39 -43.14 45.14
C GLY A 122 -0.02 -43.69 44.85
N ARG A 123 -0.86 -43.93 45.87
CA ARG A 123 -2.09 -44.75 45.79
C ARG A 123 -3.41 -44.02 46.13
N GLN A 124 -4.45 -44.36 45.35
CA GLN A 124 -5.85 -44.63 45.75
C GLN A 124 -6.85 -43.51 46.16
N ARG A 125 -8.11 -43.75 45.72
CA ARG A 125 -9.43 -43.38 46.33
C ARG A 125 -9.84 -41.89 46.28
N SER A 126 -11.13 -41.51 46.24
CA SER A 126 -12.41 -42.27 46.25
C SER A 126 -13.53 -41.56 45.42
N ALA A 127 -14.72 -42.16 45.32
CA ALA A 127 -15.83 -41.70 44.46
C ALA A 127 -16.92 -40.88 45.21
N GLY A 128 -17.68 -40.04 44.49
CA GLY A 128 -18.62 -39.06 45.10
C GLY A 128 -19.86 -38.64 44.26
N ARG A 129 -20.73 -39.60 43.92
CA ARG A 129 -22.18 -39.54 43.57
C ARG A 129 -22.91 -38.23 43.11
N ALA A 130 -23.87 -38.48 42.19
CA ALA A 130 -25.26 -37.94 42.15
C ALA A 130 -25.62 -36.61 41.39
N ALA A 131 -25.87 -36.77 40.10
CA ALA A 131 -27.12 -36.44 39.37
C ALA A 131 -28.15 -35.43 39.97
N ARG A 132 -28.60 -34.49 39.11
CA ARG A 132 -29.98 -33.96 39.14
C ARG A 132 -30.66 -34.04 37.76
N ARG A 133 -31.80 -34.72 37.69
CA ARG A 133 -32.75 -34.68 36.55
C ARG A 133 -33.69 -33.48 36.71
N ARG A 134 -34.04 -32.79 35.61
CA ARG A 134 -35.41 -32.29 35.40
C ARG A 134 -35.86 -32.57 33.97
N ARG A 135 -37.15 -32.92 33.83
CA ARG A 135 -37.84 -33.15 32.56
C ARG A 135 -38.51 -31.86 32.11
N PHE A 136 -38.73 -31.68 30.81
CA PHE A 136 -40.01 -31.15 30.32
C PHE A 136 -40.50 -31.98 29.12
N ARG A 137 -41.81 -31.95 28.86
CA ARG A 137 -42.52 -32.90 27.97
C ARG A 137 -42.69 -32.36 26.54
N ARG A 138 -42.77 -33.29 25.58
CA ARG A 138 -43.46 -33.07 24.30
C ARG A 138 -44.92 -32.67 24.53
N ARG A 139 -45.45 -31.81 23.67
CA ARG A 139 -46.80 -31.96 23.09
C ARG A 139 -46.76 -31.46 21.66
N ALA A 140 -47.63 -31.99 20.81
CA ALA A 140 -47.76 -31.62 19.41
C ALA A 140 -49.10 -30.94 19.15
N ALA A 141 -49.24 -30.21 18.04
CA ALA A 141 -50.17 -30.53 16.95
C ALA A 141 -50.53 -29.29 16.08
N ARG A 142 -51.15 -29.60 14.93
CA ARG A 142 -52.00 -28.75 14.06
C ARG A 142 -51.31 -27.83 13.04
N LEU A 143 -51.62 -28.14 11.77
CA LEU A 143 -51.72 -27.20 10.65
C LEU A 143 -52.80 -26.13 10.96
N PRO A 144 -52.80 -24.98 10.26
CA PRO A 144 -53.54 -24.94 8.99
C PRO A 144 -52.73 -24.28 7.85
N GLY A 145 -53.05 -24.67 6.60
CA GLY A 145 -52.64 -23.92 5.41
C GLY A 145 -53.75 -22.97 4.94
N ARG A 146 -53.40 -21.99 4.10
CA ARG A 146 -54.34 -21.29 3.21
C ARG A 146 -53.61 -20.74 1.98
N THR A 147 -54.20 -20.95 0.81
CA THR A 147 -53.84 -20.30 -0.45
C THR A 147 -54.51 -18.92 -0.56
N PRO A 148 -54.12 -18.13 -1.57
CA PRO A 148 -55.14 -17.46 -2.37
C PRO A 148 -54.97 -17.73 -3.88
N ARG A 149 -56.09 -18.02 -4.55
CA ARG A 149 -56.26 -17.85 -6.01
C ARG A 149 -57.03 -16.53 -6.23
N PRO A 150 -56.72 -15.74 -7.27
CA PRO A 150 -57.49 -14.54 -7.59
C PRO A 150 -58.75 -14.87 -8.41
N ALA A 151 -59.85 -14.13 -8.22
CA ALA A 151 -61.03 -14.20 -9.08
C ALA A 151 -61.90 -12.92 -9.05
N GLY A 152 -62.03 -12.25 -10.21
CA GLY A 152 -63.34 -11.91 -10.77
C GLY A 152 -64.10 -10.62 -10.39
N GLY A 153 -63.82 -9.52 -11.09
CA GLY A 153 -64.86 -8.60 -11.60
C GLY A 153 -65.39 -7.46 -10.70
N ASN A 154 -66.17 -6.50 -11.22
CA ASN A 154 -66.52 -6.21 -12.63
C ASN A 154 -67.10 -4.77 -12.83
N ARG A 155 -67.10 -4.27 -14.07
CA ARG A 155 -67.86 -3.09 -14.62
C ARG A 155 -67.46 -1.66 -14.17
N ALA A 156 -67.59 -0.59 -14.97
CA ALA A 156 -67.77 -0.45 -16.44
C ALA A 156 -67.59 1.02 -16.95
N ALA A 157 -67.46 1.17 -18.29
CA ALA A 157 -67.72 2.37 -19.13
C ALA A 157 -66.65 3.50 -19.14
N HIS A 158 -66.41 4.26 -20.24
CA HIS A 158 -67.01 4.26 -21.59
C HIS A 158 -66.14 4.99 -22.67
N ARG A 159 -66.25 4.56 -23.97
CA ARG A 159 -65.89 5.29 -25.24
C ARG A 159 -64.37 5.55 -25.47
N ARG A 160 -63.82 5.62 -26.70
CA ARG A 160 -64.29 5.50 -28.11
C ARG A 160 -63.11 4.99 -29.00
N GLY A 161 -63.38 4.39 -30.18
CA GLY A 161 -62.41 4.15 -31.28
C GLY A 161 -62.85 4.89 -32.56
N PRO A 162 -62.48 4.49 -33.81
CA PRO A 162 -61.63 3.36 -34.23
C PRO A 162 -60.64 3.66 -35.41
N ALA A 163 -59.83 2.67 -35.87
CA ALA A 163 -59.39 2.48 -37.27
C ALA A 163 -58.73 1.09 -37.49
N MET A 164 -58.67 0.60 -38.74
CA MET A 164 -58.00 -0.66 -39.18
C MET A 164 -57.30 -0.44 -40.52
N VAL A 165 -56.35 -1.31 -40.93
CA VAL A 165 -56.37 -2.10 -42.20
C VAL A 165 -55.13 -3.03 -42.35
N ARG A 166 -55.31 -4.07 -43.19
CA ARG A 166 -54.61 -5.36 -43.41
C ARG A 166 -53.15 -5.31 -43.94
N GLY A 167 -52.46 -6.48 -43.92
CA GLY A 167 -51.14 -6.76 -44.55
C GLY A 167 -51.20 -7.08 -46.07
N PRO A 168 -50.16 -7.69 -46.69
CA PRO A 168 -49.84 -9.15 -46.54
C PRO A 168 -48.32 -9.55 -46.66
N PRO A 169 -47.94 -10.86 -46.70
CA PRO A 169 -46.53 -11.33 -46.71
C PRO A 169 -46.06 -12.19 -47.93
N HIS A 170 -44.78 -12.63 -47.88
CA HIS A 170 -44.04 -13.64 -48.69
C HIS A 170 -43.40 -13.27 -50.05
N ARG A 171 -42.12 -13.65 -50.23
CA ARG A 171 -41.61 -14.62 -51.25
C ARG A 171 -40.10 -14.94 -51.10
N HIS A 172 -39.71 -16.16 -51.48
CA HIS A 172 -38.33 -16.62 -51.78
C HIS A 172 -38.23 -17.02 -53.26
N PRO A 173 -37.02 -16.97 -53.86
CA PRO A 173 -36.36 -18.13 -54.52
C PRO A 173 -34.95 -18.39 -53.89
N THR A 174 -34.29 -19.56 -53.82
CA THR A 174 -33.96 -20.71 -54.74
C THR A 174 -33.00 -20.35 -55.88
N LEU A 175 -31.93 -21.09 -56.23
CA LEU A 175 -31.30 -22.36 -55.74
C LEU A 175 -29.73 -22.20 -55.81
N ASP A 176 -28.75 -23.12 -55.88
CA ASP A 176 -28.52 -24.59 -56.12
C ASP A 176 -27.31 -25.07 -55.24
N LEU A 177 -26.98 -26.35 -54.96
CA LEU A 177 -26.40 -27.49 -55.73
C LEU A 177 -25.02 -27.22 -56.39
N SER A 178 -23.93 -28.00 -56.25
CA SER A 178 -23.80 -29.46 -56.03
C SER A 178 -22.54 -29.95 -55.25
N PHE A 179 -22.52 -31.28 -55.00
CA PHE A 179 -21.57 -32.20 -54.32
C PHE A 179 -20.14 -32.33 -54.95
N PRO A 180 -19.11 -33.01 -54.32
CA PRO A 180 -19.19 -34.26 -53.55
C PRO A 180 -18.31 -34.44 -52.27
N ALA A 181 -18.49 -35.61 -51.63
CA ALA A 181 -17.72 -36.10 -50.48
C ALA A 181 -16.66 -37.15 -50.89
N PRO A 182 -15.72 -37.49 -49.98
CA PRO A 182 -15.51 -38.93 -49.69
C PRO A 182 -15.21 -39.28 -48.23
N GLY A 183 -15.52 -40.53 -47.85
CA GLY A 183 -14.66 -41.43 -47.06
C GLY A 183 -14.29 -41.12 -45.60
N PRO A 184 -14.63 -41.99 -44.62
CA PRO A 184 -13.98 -42.01 -43.30
C PRO A 184 -12.63 -42.76 -43.34
N GLY A 185 -11.68 -42.38 -42.49
CA GLY A 185 -10.42 -43.11 -42.29
C GLY A 185 -9.66 -42.65 -41.04
N ASP A 186 -9.15 -43.59 -40.26
CA ASP A 186 -8.30 -43.34 -39.10
C ASP A 186 -6.85 -43.00 -39.51
N ALA A 187 -6.26 -41.96 -38.90
CA ALA A 187 -4.81 -41.83 -38.72
C ALA A 187 -4.45 -40.78 -37.66
N THR A 188 -3.24 -40.87 -37.11
CA THR A 188 -2.71 -39.99 -36.07
C THR A 188 -1.74 -38.92 -36.61
N ALA A 189 -1.56 -37.86 -35.79
CA ALA A 189 -0.41 -36.95 -35.73
C ALA A 189 -0.28 -35.79 -36.75
N GLY A 190 0.23 -34.66 -36.21
CA GLY A 190 1.09 -33.68 -36.90
C GLY A 190 0.46 -32.77 -37.95
N GLY A 191 0.25 -31.48 -37.62
CA GLY A 191 -0.16 -30.48 -38.61
C GLY A 191 -0.18 -29.04 -38.09
N ASP A 192 0.96 -28.35 -38.15
CA ASP A 192 1.01 -26.88 -38.08
C ASP A 192 0.45 -26.29 -39.38
N MET A 193 -0.52 -25.38 -39.29
CA MET A 193 -0.61 -24.22 -40.21
C MET A 193 -1.69 -23.22 -39.78
N ALA A 194 -1.25 -22.04 -39.35
CA ALA A 194 -2.03 -20.80 -39.38
C ALA A 194 -1.08 -19.60 -39.48
N LEU A 195 -0.48 -19.38 -40.65
CA LEU A 195 0.38 -18.22 -40.90
C LEU A 195 -0.46 -16.93 -40.90
N GLY A 196 -0.62 -16.34 -39.71
CA GLY A 196 -1.14 -15.00 -39.55
C GLY A 196 -0.26 -13.98 -40.28
N ARG A 197 -0.87 -12.88 -40.76
CA ARG A 197 -0.12 -11.74 -41.31
C ARG A 197 0.96 -11.32 -40.34
N ALA A 198 2.17 -11.04 -40.86
CA ALA A 198 3.21 -10.38 -40.09
C ALA A 198 2.64 -9.08 -39.47
N PRO A 199 2.87 -8.82 -38.16
CA PRO A 199 2.39 -7.60 -37.54
C PRO A 199 3.05 -6.38 -38.19
N ALA A 200 2.29 -5.27 -38.28
CA ALA A 200 2.88 -4.00 -38.65
C ALA A 200 4.03 -3.64 -37.68
N PRO A 201 5.11 -2.97 -38.15
CA PRO A 201 6.26 -2.65 -37.32
C PRO A 201 5.83 -1.85 -36.09
N THR A 202 5.97 -2.47 -34.93
CA THR A 202 5.51 -1.92 -33.65
C THR A 202 6.32 -0.68 -33.30
N ARG A 203 5.66 0.42 -32.88
CA ARG A 203 6.31 1.67 -32.45
C ARG A 203 7.48 1.33 -31.52
N GLY A 204 8.70 1.72 -31.89
CA GLY A 204 9.94 1.21 -31.29
C GLY A 204 10.04 1.49 -29.79
N VAL A 205 9.75 0.48 -28.97
CA VAL A 205 9.74 0.59 -27.51
C VAL A 205 11.18 0.58 -26.99
N ARG A 206 11.67 1.73 -26.54
CA ARG A 206 13.02 1.85 -25.95
C ARG A 206 12.98 1.37 -24.50
N VAL A 207 13.87 0.46 -24.13
CA VAL A 207 14.02 -0.01 -22.74
C VAL A 207 15.04 0.86 -22.00
N GLY A 208 14.76 1.21 -20.74
CA GLY A 208 15.67 1.99 -19.91
C GLY A 208 16.96 1.21 -19.58
N PRO A 209 18.14 1.87 -19.57
CA PRO A 209 19.43 1.21 -19.39
C PRO A 209 19.68 0.71 -17.96
N VAL A 210 18.81 1.05 -17.00
CA VAL A 210 18.90 0.64 -15.59
C VAL A 210 17.61 -0.07 -15.19
N VAL A 211 17.72 -1.31 -14.71
CA VAL A 211 16.59 -2.08 -14.17
C VAL A 211 16.68 -2.15 -12.66
N VAL A 212 15.58 -1.84 -11.96
CA VAL A 212 15.49 -2.01 -10.51
C VAL A 212 15.15 -3.46 -10.20
N ARG A 213 16.08 -4.25 -9.67
CA ARG A 213 15.75 -5.56 -9.09
C ARG A 213 15.40 -5.43 -7.61
N ARG A 214 14.36 -6.12 -7.18
CA ARG A 214 13.94 -6.26 -5.78
C ARG A 214 13.88 -7.74 -5.45
N ARG A 215 14.57 -8.18 -4.41
CA ARG A 215 14.78 -9.61 -4.13
C ARG A 215 14.49 -9.93 -2.67
N CYS A 216 13.67 -10.95 -2.45
CA CYS A 216 13.46 -11.57 -1.14
C CYS A 216 14.80 -12.06 -0.55
N GLN A 217 15.02 -11.90 0.76
CA GLN A 217 16.26 -12.42 1.37
C GLN A 217 16.29 -13.93 1.50
N LEU A 218 15.16 -14.56 1.82
CA LEU A 218 15.12 -16.01 2.03
C LEU A 218 14.54 -16.72 0.80
N GLY A 219 15.01 -17.94 0.56
CA GLY A 219 14.59 -18.79 -0.54
C GLY A 219 13.35 -19.64 -0.23
N PRO A 220 12.97 -20.57 -1.12
CA PRO A 220 11.80 -21.43 -0.97
C PRO A 220 11.86 -22.33 0.29
N GLN A 221 13.06 -22.67 0.76
CA GLN A 221 13.31 -23.50 1.95
C GLN A 221 12.47 -23.04 3.16
N VAL A 222 12.43 -21.74 3.44
CA VAL A 222 11.69 -21.18 4.58
C VAL A 222 10.18 -21.35 4.46
N LEU A 223 9.67 -21.57 3.25
CA LEU A 223 8.26 -21.90 3.02
C LEU A 223 8.01 -23.41 3.18
N TRP A 224 8.98 -24.25 2.81
CA TRP A 224 8.94 -25.71 3.07
C TRP A 224 9.05 -26.00 4.58
N ASP A 225 9.94 -25.32 5.31
CA ASP A 225 10.11 -25.40 6.78
C ASP A 225 8.80 -25.05 7.54
N LEU A 226 7.92 -24.26 6.91
CA LEU A 226 6.63 -23.81 7.44
C LEU A 226 5.42 -24.55 6.82
N ALA A 227 5.63 -25.43 5.84
CA ALA A 227 4.57 -26.10 5.09
C ALA A 227 4.05 -27.36 5.82
N GLY A 228 2.75 -27.60 5.69
CA GLY A 228 2.08 -28.75 6.29
C GLY A 228 2.03 -29.98 5.38
N ASP A 229 3.01 -30.23 4.51
CA ASP A 229 2.91 -31.26 3.45
C ASP A 229 2.49 -32.64 3.97
N ARG A 230 3.13 -33.15 5.03
CA ARG A 230 2.77 -34.43 5.65
C ARG A 230 1.35 -34.42 6.24
N ALA A 231 0.89 -33.29 6.79
CA ALA A 231 -0.47 -33.14 7.31
C ALA A 231 -1.50 -33.03 6.17
N TRP A 232 -1.16 -32.38 5.06
CA TRP A 232 -2.02 -32.28 3.87
C TRP A 232 -2.21 -33.65 3.21
N THR A 233 -1.14 -34.41 3.01
CA THR A 233 -1.20 -35.77 2.49
C THR A 233 -1.96 -36.71 3.43
N ALA A 234 -1.76 -36.58 4.75
CA ALA A 234 -2.57 -37.33 5.73
C ALA A 234 -4.05 -36.96 5.67
N ALA A 235 -4.39 -35.68 5.47
CA ALA A 235 -5.76 -35.22 5.31
C ALA A 235 -6.42 -35.73 4.01
N GLY A 236 -5.65 -35.88 2.92
CA GLY A 236 -6.08 -36.57 1.70
C GLY A 236 -6.45 -38.04 1.98
N ARG A 237 -5.55 -38.80 2.64
CA ARG A 237 -5.82 -40.20 3.03
C ARG A 237 -7.02 -40.35 3.98
N VAL A 238 -7.25 -39.38 4.88
CA VAL A 238 -8.48 -39.34 5.68
C VAL A 238 -9.71 -39.13 4.78
N ALA A 239 -9.66 -38.19 3.83
CA ALA A 239 -10.77 -37.92 2.95
C ALA A 239 -11.17 -39.14 2.08
N GLU A 240 -10.18 -39.90 1.60
CA GLU A 240 -10.33 -41.17 0.87
C GLU A 240 -10.87 -42.30 1.76
N ALA A 241 -10.35 -42.42 2.99
CA ALA A 241 -10.81 -43.41 3.95
C ALA A 241 -12.26 -43.16 4.41
N GLU A 242 -12.71 -41.90 4.51
CA GLU A 242 -14.11 -41.58 4.81
C GLU A 242 -15.06 -41.97 3.67
N VAL A 243 -14.68 -41.74 2.40
CA VAL A 243 -15.47 -42.19 1.24
C VAL A 243 -15.55 -43.72 1.23
N THR A 244 -14.42 -44.40 1.44
CA THR A 244 -14.34 -45.86 1.48
C THR A 244 -15.17 -46.45 2.63
N CYS A 245 -15.03 -45.89 3.83
CA CYS A 245 -15.80 -46.31 5.02
C CYS A 245 -17.30 -46.07 4.83
N SER A 246 -17.71 -44.94 4.23
CA SER A 246 -19.12 -44.65 3.91
C SER A 246 -19.70 -45.66 2.91
N ALA A 247 -18.96 -45.97 1.83
CA ALA A 247 -19.41 -46.94 0.82
C ALA A 247 -19.53 -48.36 1.41
N ARG A 248 -18.56 -48.80 2.21
CA ARG A 248 -18.64 -50.10 2.92
C ARG A 248 -19.73 -50.10 4.00
N GLY A 249 -19.96 -48.98 4.67
CA GLY A 249 -21.02 -48.80 5.67
C GLY A 249 -22.42 -48.90 5.07
N ALA A 250 -22.64 -48.36 3.87
CA ALA A 250 -23.86 -48.56 3.11
C ALA A 250 -24.07 -50.05 2.72
N ALA A 251 -23.03 -50.71 2.20
CA ALA A 251 -23.10 -52.14 1.85
C ALA A 251 -23.38 -53.04 3.08
N ALA A 252 -22.69 -52.80 4.20
CA ALA A 252 -22.94 -53.49 5.47
C ALA A 252 -24.35 -53.21 6.02
N ALA A 253 -24.83 -51.96 5.93
CA ALA A 253 -26.18 -51.60 6.33
C ALA A 253 -27.26 -52.29 5.48
N GLU A 254 -27.00 -52.56 4.20
CA GLU A 254 -27.95 -53.27 3.36
C GLU A 254 -27.91 -54.79 3.57
N ALA A 255 -26.72 -55.39 3.74
CA ALA A 255 -26.62 -56.79 4.15
C ALA A 255 -27.31 -57.05 5.52
N LEU A 256 -27.14 -56.15 6.49
CA LEU A 256 -27.86 -56.18 7.76
C LEU A 256 -29.37 -55.94 7.60
N SER A 257 -29.81 -55.27 6.53
CA SER A 257 -31.24 -55.09 6.19
C SER A 257 -31.92 -56.43 5.89
N VAL A 258 -31.23 -57.31 5.16
CA VAL A 258 -31.71 -58.67 4.81
C VAL A 258 -31.86 -59.57 6.03
N LEU A 259 -31.02 -59.39 7.07
CA LEU A 259 -31.10 -60.16 8.31
C LEU A 259 -32.17 -59.66 9.29
N VAL A 260 -32.53 -58.36 9.25
CA VAL A 260 -33.55 -57.76 10.12
C VAL A 260 -34.95 -58.41 10.07
N PRO A 261 -35.48 -58.94 8.95
CA PRO A 261 -36.72 -59.73 8.97
C PRO A 261 -36.56 -61.16 9.49
N LEU A 262 -35.35 -61.75 9.43
CA LEU A 262 -35.10 -63.15 9.79
C LEU A 262 -34.77 -63.35 11.27
N ALA A 263 -34.18 -62.34 11.93
CA ALA A 263 -33.70 -62.44 13.30
C ALA A 263 -34.81 -62.37 14.38
N ALA A 264 -34.53 -62.98 15.55
CA ALA A 264 -35.51 -63.06 16.63
C ALA A 264 -35.89 -61.69 17.22
N PRO A 265 -37.08 -61.53 17.87
CA PRO A 265 -37.54 -60.24 18.40
C PRO A 265 -36.61 -59.56 19.42
N ALA A 266 -35.72 -60.31 20.07
CA ALA A 266 -34.67 -59.78 20.94
C ALA A 266 -33.51 -59.14 20.14
N GLU A 267 -33.10 -59.78 19.06
CA GLU A 267 -31.93 -59.46 18.24
C GLU A 267 -32.22 -58.41 17.19
N ARG A 268 -33.46 -58.37 16.67
CA ARG A 268 -33.92 -57.40 15.67
C ARG A 268 -33.62 -55.95 16.06
N ARG A 269 -33.66 -55.62 17.35
CA ARG A 269 -33.29 -54.30 17.89
C ARG A 269 -31.77 -54.03 17.91
N ARG A 270 -30.94 -55.07 17.97
CA ARG A 270 -29.48 -55.00 17.78
C ARG A 270 -29.14 -54.80 16.31
N LEU A 271 -29.66 -55.65 15.41
CA LEU A 271 -29.42 -55.53 13.97
C LEU A 271 -29.91 -54.19 13.39
N LEU A 272 -31.07 -53.68 13.81
CA LEU A 272 -31.53 -52.34 13.43
C LEU A 272 -30.63 -51.20 13.94
N ARG A 273 -29.96 -51.39 15.09
CA ARG A 273 -28.95 -50.44 15.58
C ARG A 273 -27.68 -50.56 14.75
N ALA A 274 -27.16 -51.77 14.56
CA ALA A 274 -25.97 -52.04 13.75
C ALA A 274 -26.11 -51.51 12.32
N ARG A 275 -27.23 -51.80 11.64
CA ARG A 275 -27.57 -51.25 10.32
C ARG A 275 -27.50 -49.72 10.32
N ARG A 276 -28.08 -49.08 11.33
CA ARG A 276 -28.05 -47.62 11.46
C ARG A 276 -26.63 -47.12 11.71
N ASP A 277 -25.87 -47.77 12.58
CA ASP A 277 -24.53 -47.32 12.95
C ASP A 277 -23.53 -47.52 11.79
N ALA A 278 -23.60 -48.63 11.04
CA ALA A 278 -22.91 -48.82 9.75
C ALA A 278 -23.23 -47.70 8.75
N TYR A 279 -24.52 -47.44 8.50
CA TYR A 279 -24.96 -46.38 7.60
C TYR A 279 -24.53 -44.96 8.05
N ASN A 280 -24.23 -44.77 9.34
CA ASN A 280 -23.80 -43.50 9.93
C ASN A 280 -22.29 -43.46 10.26
N GLY A 281 -21.47 -44.39 9.76
CA GLY A 281 -20.00 -44.39 9.96
C GLY A 281 -19.54 -44.68 11.39
N ARG A 282 -20.32 -45.42 12.17
CA ARG A 282 -20.05 -45.74 13.59
C ARG A 282 -19.70 -47.22 13.77
N ALA A 283 -18.86 -47.51 14.77
CA ALA A 283 -18.47 -48.87 15.14
C ALA A 283 -19.66 -49.71 15.66
N LEU A 284 -19.70 -51.00 15.32
CA LEU A 284 -20.85 -51.89 15.49
C LEU A 284 -20.94 -52.52 16.89
N THR A 285 -21.03 -51.65 17.91
CA THR A 285 -21.13 -51.95 19.36
C THR A 285 -22.33 -52.82 19.81
N SER A 286 -23.03 -53.51 18.91
CA SER A 286 -24.21 -54.33 19.24
C SER A 286 -24.37 -55.62 18.44
N VAL A 287 -23.40 -55.99 17.60
CA VAL A 287 -23.41 -57.23 16.78
C VAL A 287 -22.59 -58.31 17.50
N THR A 288 -23.07 -59.55 17.52
CA THR A 288 -22.28 -60.71 18.00
C THR A 288 -21.38 -61.23 16.88
N GLU A 289 -20.31 -61.97 17.24
CA GLU A 289 -19.30 -62.43 16.29
C GLU A 289 -19.89 -63.30 15.16
N ASP A 290 -20.95 -64.07 15.44
CA ASP A 290 -21.68 -64.90 14.47
C ASP A 290 -22.24 -64.10 13.28
N ALA A 291 -22.55 -62.82 13.49
CA ALA A 291 -23.08 -61.92 12.46
C ALA A 291 -21.99 -61.06 11.77
N TRP A 292 -20.71 -61.32 12.05
CA TRP A 292 -19.57 -60.70 11.35
C TRP A 292 -19.15 -61.48 10.10
N ASP A 293 -19.54 -62.75 9.98
CA ASP A 293 -19.25 -63.63 8.82
C ASP A 293 -19.91 -63.12 7.51
N VAL A 294 -20.88 -62.22 7.63
CA VAL A 294 -21.33 -61.38 6.51
C VAL A 294 -20.14 -60.51 6.06
N GLY A 295 -19.41 -60.93 5.02
CA GLY A 295 -18.17 -60.30 4.57
C GLY A 295 -18.22 -58.78 4.32
N SER A 296 -19.41 -58.22 4.05
CA SER A 296 -19.63 -56.76 3.99
C SER A 296 -19.46 -56.06 5.35
N VAL A 297 -19.89 -56.69 6.45
CA VAL A 297 -19.72 -56.20 7.83
C VAL A 297 -18.24 -56.21 8.21
N ALA A 298 -17.54 -57.32 7.98
CA ALA A 298 -16.10 -57.42 8.21
C ALA A 298 -15.28 -56.44 7.34
N ALA A 299 -15.70 -56.20 6.08
CA ALA A 299 -15.08 -55.19 5.22
C ALA A 299 -15.34 -53.75 5.71
N TYR A 300 -16.50 -53.48 6.32
CA TYR A 300 -16.82 -52.20 6.92
C TYR A 300 -15.98 -51.93 8.19
N GLU A 301 -15.88 -52.88 9.13
CA GLU A 301 -15.08 -52.68 10.34
C GLU A 301 -13.58 -52.53 10.03
N ARG A 302 -13.06 -53.20 8.99
CA ARG A 302 -11.70 -52.92 8.47
C ARG A 302 -11.56 -51.49 7.95
N ALA A 303 -12.47 -51.03 7.09
CA ALA A 303 -12.45 -49.66 6.57
C ALA A 303 -12.66 -48.60 7.67
N ARG A 304 -13.44 -48.92 8.71
CA ARG A 304 -13.65 -48.06 9.88
C ARG A 304 -12.41 -47.98 10.75
N SER A 305 -11.71 -49.09 10.96
CA SER A 305 -10.43 -49.15 11.69
C SER A 305 -9.33 -48.37 10.97
N GLU A 306 -9.22 -48.53 9.64
CA GLU A 306 -8.30 -47.73 8.83
C GLU A 306 -8.61 -46.23 8.94
N LEU A 307 -9.89 -45.84 8.88
CA LEU A 307 -10.28 -44.44 9.05
C LEU A 307 -9.84 -43.85 10.41
N ASP A 308 -9.99 -44.60 11.51
CA ASP A 308 -9.47 -44.14 12.82
C ASP A 308 -7.94 -44.05 12.84
N GLN A 309 -7.24 -44.97 12.15
CA GLN A 309 -5.78 -44.88 11.97
C GLN A 309 -5.38 -43.62 11.17
N ARG A 310 -6.03 -43.33 10.03
CA ARG A 310 -5.73 -42.12 9.24
C ARG A 310 -6.00 -40.84 10.04
N TRP A 311 -7.06 -40.81 10.85
CA TRP A 311 -7.32 -39.72 11.79
C TRP A 311 -6.24 -39.57 12.87
N ALA A 312 -5.64 -40.66 13.35
CA ALA A 312 -4.51 -40.61 14.27
C ALA A 312 -3.23 -40.10 13.58
N GLU A 313 -2.91 -40.61 12.38
CA GLU A 313 -1.78 -40.17 11.56
C GLU A 313 -1.81 -38.65 11.28
N LEU A 314 -2.99 -38.11 10.97
CA LEU A 314 -3.18 -36.67 10.74
C LEU A 314 -2.94 -35.83 12.00
N ARG A 315 -3.42 -36.27 13.18
CA ARG A 315 -3.20 -35.54 14.44
C ARG A 315 -1.70 -35.48 14.77
N THR A 316 -1.00 -36.61 14.69
CA THR A 316 0.46 -36.64 14.86
C THR A 316 1.18 -35.73 13.86
N ALA A 317 0.76 -35.72 12.59
CA ALA A 317 1.34 -34.84 11.58
C ALA A 317 1.12 -33.34 11.87
N LEU A 318 -0.02 -32.96 12.47
CA LEU A 318 -0.30 -31.58 12.88
C LEU A 318 0.46 -31.18 14.17
N GLU A 319 0.63 -32.10 15.11
CA GLU A 319 1.46 -31.89 16.31
C GLU A 319 2.95 -31.73 15.94
N ASP A 320 3.43 -32.54 14.99
CA ASP A 320 4.77 -32.43 14.43
C ASP A 320 4.94 -31.10 13.68
N LEU A 321 3.95 -30.67 12.88
CA LEU A 321 3.94 -29.39 12.18
C LEU A 321 3.98 -28.19 13.14
N ASP A 322 3.18 -28.17 14.22
CA ASP A 322 3.24 -27.06 15.17
C ASP A 322 4.53 -27.09 16.01
N ARG A 323 5.19 -28.24 16.12
CA ARG A 323 6.54 -28.35 16.71
C ARG A 323 7.60 -27.76 15.78
N SER A 324 7.70 -28.22 14.54
CA SER A 324 8.67 -27.70 13.55
C SER A 324 8.43 -26.21 13.25
N THR A 325 7.17 -25.79 13.10
CA THR A 325 6.83 -24.37 12.90
C THR A 325 7.33 -23.50 14.06
N ARG A 326 7.22 -23.96 15.32
CA ARG A 326 7.79 -23.21 16.45
C ARG A 326 9.31 -23.20 16.40
N THR A 327 9.96 -24.33 16.20
CA THR A 327 11.42 -24.44 16.09
C THR A 327 11.98 -23.50 15.02
N ALA A 328 11.47 -23.56 13.78
CA ALA A 328 11.88 -22.69 12.69
C ALA A 328 11.60 -21.20 12.95
N LEU A 329 10.59 -20.85 13.75
CA LEU A 329 10.37 -19.46 14.17
C LEU A 329 11.39 -18.99 15.22
N HIS A 330 11.83 -19.85 16.14
CA HIS A 330 12.86 -19.50 17.13
C HIS A 330 14.25 -19.45 16.49
N GLU A 331 14.65 -20.47 15.72
CA GLU A 331 15.93 -20.51 14.99
C GLU A 331 16.12 -19.31 14.04
N ARG A 332 15.03 -18.80 13.45
CA ARG A 332 15.08 -17.59 12.61
C ARG A 332 15.06 -16.30 13.42
N LEU A 333 14.67 -16.30 14.70
CA LEU A 333 14.83 -15.14 15.59
C LEU A 333 16.26 -15.04 16.16
N ASP A 334 17.06 -16.10 16.08
CA ASP A 334 18.50 -16.07 16.36
C ASP A 334 19.32 -15.48 15.18
N ASP A 335 18.74 -15.41 13.97
CA ASP A 335 19.32 -14.71 12.81
C ASP A 335 19.32 -13.17 13.04
N PRO A 336 20.49 -12.50 13.06
CA PRO A 336 20.55 -11.07 13.40
C PRO A 336 19.83 -10.15 12.42
N ASP A 337 19.79 -10.47 11.12
CA ASP A 337 19.17 -9.61 10.10
C ASP A 337 17.65 -9.76 10.09
N PHE A 338 17.15 -10.98 10.32
CA PHE A 338 15.73 -11.19 10.57
C PHE A 338 15.29 -10.56 11.89
N ALA A 339 16.02 -10.79 12.99
CA ALA A 339 15.71 -10.21 14.29
C ALA A 339 15.69 -8.67 14.25
N ALA A 340 16.72 -8.05 13.66
CA ALA A 340 16.76 -6.59 13.47
C ALA A 340 15.54 -6.11 12.67
N SER A 341 15.16 -6.82 11.61
CA SER A 341 14.00 -6.47 10.79
C SER A 341 12.67 -6.69 11.49
N VAL A 342 12.54 -7.69 12.35
CA VAL A 342 11.34 -7.93 13.19
C VAL A 342 11.14 -6.76 14.16
N GLU A 343 12.21 -6.32 14.82
CA GLU A 343 12.18 -5.20 15.78
C GLU A 343 11.99 -3.83 15.10
N LEU A 344 12.53 -3.62 13.89
CA LEU A 344 12.20 -2.47 13.04
C LEU A 344 10.73 -2.47 12.58
N SER A 345 10.16 -3.66 12.32
CA SER A 345 8.77 -3.82 11.86
C SER A 345 7.75 -3.63 12.97
N VAL A 346 8.07 -4.14 14.17
CA VAL A 346 7.19 -4.14 15.35
C VAL A 346 8.05 -3.92 16.61
N PRO A 347 8.37 -2.66 16.97
CA PRO A 347 9.19 -2.36 18.14
C PRO A 347 8.65 -2.97 19.45
N GLY A 348 9.56 -3.56 20.23
CA GLY A 348 9.32 -4.27 21.47
C GLY A 348 8.91 -5.74 21.31
N LEU A 349 8.81 -6.26 20.08
CA LEU A 349 8.33 -7.63 19.82
C LEU A 349 9.31 -8.69 20.34
N LEU A 350 10.62 -8.53 20.07
CA LEU A 350 11.65 -9.46 20.57
C LEU A 350 11.67 -9.49 22.11
N ALA A 351 11.63 -8.30 22.72
CA ALA A 351 11.64 -8.15 24.18
C ALA A 351 10.36 -8.72 24.85
N GLU A 352 9.21 -8.71 24.17
CA GLU A 352 7.99 -9.38 24.64
C GLU A 352 8.13 -10.92 24.56
N ILE A 353 8.70 -11.45 23.48
CA ILE A 353 8.93 -12.89 23.24
C ILE A 353 9.90 -13.45 24.29
N HIS A 354 11.11 -12.89 24.39
CA HIS A 354 12.13 -13.31 25.37
C HIS A 354 11.66 -13.18 26.82
N ARG A 355 10.73 -12.27 27.12
CA ARG A 355 10.14 -12.12 28.47
C ARG A 355 9.04 -13.15 28.75
N ARG A 356 8.44 -13.77 27.73
CA ARG A 356 7.38 -14.79 27.85
C ARG A 356 7.94 -16.19 27.96
N GLU A 357 8.98 -16.51 27.19
CA GLU A 357 9.73 -17.77 27.28
C GLU A 357 10.22 -17.98 28.72
N ARG A 358 10.92 -17.00 29.29
CA ARG A 358 11.37 -16.94 30.70
C ARG A 358 10.24 -16.96 31.76
N ARG A 359 8.96 -16.95 31.36
CA ARG A 359 7.79 -17.02 32.26
C ARG A 359 6.95 -18.29 32.09
N HIS A 360 7.37 -19.23 31.22
CA HIS A 360 6.82 -20.58 31.07
C HIS A 360 5.28 -20.66 31.14
N ARG A 361 4.58 -19.81 30.38
CA ARG A 361 3.12 -19.88 30.17
C ARG A 361 2.78 -19.99 28.68
N PRO A 362 3.13 -21.12 28.03
CA PRO A 362 2.82 -21.33 26.62
C PRO A 362 1.31 -21.31 26.32
N GLY A 363 0.94 -20.93 25.09
CA GLY A 363 -0.40 -21.14 24.56
C GLY A 363 -1.43 -20.02 24.78
N SER A 364 -1.12 -18.92 25.49
CA SER A 364 -2.10 -17.83 25.65
C SER A 364 -2.44 -17.18 24.30
N ALA A 365 -3.63 -16.58 24.18
CA ALA A 365 -4.06 -15.92 22.95
C ALA A 365 -3.10 -14.79 22.51
N ARG A 366 -2.34 -14.19 23.45
CA ARG A 366 -1.29 -13.21 23.14
C ARG A 366 -0.03 -13.88 22.58
N ASP A 367 0.38 -15.05 23.09
CA ASP A 367 1.51 -15.80 22.50
C ASP A 367 1.22 -16.21 21.06
N ARG A 368 0.02 -16.78 20.82
CA ARG A 368 -0.42 -17.15 19.48
C ARG A 368 -0.40 -15.96 18.50
N ARG A 369 -0.80 -14.77 18.96
CA ARG A 369 -0.75 -13.53 18.15
C ARG A 369 0.68 -13.02 17.91
N LEU A 370 1.58 -13.14 18.88
CA LEU A 370 3.00 -12.75 18.73
C LEU A 370 3.70 -13.66 17.71
N LEU A 371 3.59 -14.99 17.89
CA LEU A 371 4.15 -15.97 16.96
C LEU A 371 3.54 -15.85 15.55
N LEU A 372 2.23 -15.60 15.42
CA LEU A 372 1.60 -15.33 14.12
C LEU A 372 2.12 -14.05 13.45
N THR A 373 2.59 -13.07 14.23
CA THR A 373 3.21 -11.85 13.70
C THR A 373 4.61 -12.16 13.16
N VAL A 374 5.44 -12.91 13.90
CA VAL A 374 6.76 -13.36 13.44
C VAL A 374 6.61 -14.27 12.20
N PHE A 375 5.69 -15.22 12.21
CA PHE A 375 5.37 -16.10 11.08
C PHE A 375 5.03 -15.33 9.80
N ARG A 376 4.20 -14.29 9.89
CA ARG A 376 3.86 -13.44 8.74
C ARG A 376 5.02 -12.56 8.25
N LEU A 377 5.97 -12.23 9.13
CA LEU A 377 7.22 -11.57 8.75
C LEU A 377 8.20 -12.56 8.09
N LEU A 378 8.28 -13.80 8.60
CA LEU A 378 9.13 -14.87 8.05
C LEU A 378 8.65 -15.28 6.65
N GLN A 379 7.34 -15.53 6.46
CA GLN A 379 6.77 -15.72 5.12
C GLN A 379 7.04 -14.52 4.20
N ARG A 380 7.00 -13.29 4.71
CA ARG A 380 7.26 -12.08 3.91
C ARG A 380 8.68 -12.05 3.35
N THR A 381 9.69 -12.58 4.04
CA THR A 381 11.10 -12.56 3.57
C THR A 381 11.35 -13.40 2.33
N ALA A 382 10.48 -14.38 2.04
CA ALA A 382 10.57 -15.28 0.90
C ALA A 382 9.52 -15.01 -0.20
N THR A 383 8.40 -14.33 0.12
CA THR A 383 7.22 -14.22 -0.77
C THR A 383 6.93 -12.83 -1.33
N LYS A 384 7.55 -11.76 -0.82
CA LYS A 384 7.16 -10.38 -1.15
C LYS A 384 8.36 -9.44 -1.33
N PRO A 385 8.87 -9.27 -2.56
CA PRO A 385 10.07 -8.47 -2.85
C PRO A 385 9.92 -6.95 -2.60
N SER A 386 8.73 -6.42 -2.33
CA SER A 386 8.53 -4.97 -2.12
C SER A 386 9.36 -4.42 -0.92
N PRO A 387 10.19 -3.37 -1.08
CA PRO A 387 11.16 -2.91 -0.07
C PRO A 387 10.62 -2.72 1.35
N PHE A 388 11.26 -3.35 2.34
CA PHE A 388 10.89 -3.27 3.77
C PHE A 388 11.93 -3.90 4.71
N ALA A 389 12.67 -3.06 5.47
CA ALA A 389 13.75 -3.50 6.36
C ALA A 389 14.78 -4.37 5.61
N ARG A 390 15.53 -5.24 6.31
CA ARG A 390 16.44 -6.19 5.66
C ARG A 390 15.71 -7.40 5.06
N LEU A 391 14.37 -7.49 5.12
CA LEU A 391 13.62 -8.64 4.55
C LEU A 391 13.74 -8.75 3.02
N THR A 392 14.18 -7.67 2.38
CA THR A 392 14.28 -7.49 0.93
C THR A 392 15.52 -6.68 0.56
N GLU A 393 16.30 -7.16 -0.40
CA GLU A 393 17.35 -6.41 -1.09
C GLU A 393 16.75 -5.62 -2.26
N ALA A 394 17.22 -4.39 -2.49
CA ALA A 394 16.95 -3.63 -3.70
C ALA A 394 18.26 -3.32 -4.42
N ALA A 395 18.29 -3.50 -5.74
CA ALA A 395 19.47 -3.35 -6.57
C ALA A 395 19.16 -2.52 -7.81
N LEU A 396 20.11 -1.70 -8.24
CA LEU A 396 20.17 -1.24 -9.63
C LEU A 396 21.01 -2.24 -10.42
N LEU A 397 20.44 -2.82 -11.48
CA LEU A 397 21.18 -3.59 -12.47
C LEU A 397 21.74 -2.60 -13.50
N ILE A 398 23.06 -2.50 -13.57
CA ILE A 398 23.80 -1.56 -14.43
C ILE A 398 24.98 -2.33 -15.05
N PRO A 399 24.92 -2.72 -16.34
CA PRO A 399 26.01 -3.41 -17.00
C PRO A 399 27.32 -2.60 -16.96
N GLY A 400 28.43 -3.26 -16.63
CA GLY A 400 29.76 -2.65 -16.50
C GLY A 400 30.01 -1.88 -15.19
N SER A 401 29.09 -1.91 -14.21
CA SER A 401 29.28 -1.18 -12.94
C SER A 401 30.29 -1.82 -11.98
N GLY A 402 30.74 -3.05 -12.25
CA GLY A 402 31.39 -3.89 -11.25
C GLY A 402 30.46 -4.36 -10.12
N HIS A 403 30.93 -5.32 -9.33
CA HIS A 403 30.15 -5.96 -8.27
C HIS A 403 30.29 -5.21 -6.93
N GLN A 404 29.33 -4.34 -6.59
CA GLN A 404 29.30 -3.70 -5.27
C GLN A 404 28.55 -4.56 -4.23
N PRO A 405 29.04 -4.71 -2.99
CA PRO A 405 28.34 -5.42 -1.92
C PRO A 405 27.07 -4.68 -1.46
N PRO A 406 26.07 -5.39 -0.91
CA PRO A 406 24.89 -4.77 -0.30
C PRO A 406 25.27 -3.92 0.92
N HIS A 407 24.76 -2.69 0.98
CA HIS A 407 24.94 -1.78 2.11
C HIS A 407 23.60 -1.39 2.76
N ARG A 408 23.67 -1.02 4.04
CA ARG A 408 22.53 -0.69 4.89
C ARG A 408 22.22 0.81 4.76
N HIS A 409 21.19 1.18 4.00
CA HIS A 409 20.75 2.56 3.90
C HIS A 409 19.73 2.87 5.00
N VAL A 410 20.25 3.30 6.16
CA VAL A 410 19.48 3.72 7.33
C VAL A 410 19.11 5.21 7.23
N ARG A 411 17.88 5.57 7.62
CA ARG A 411 17.39 6.95 7.72
C ARG A 411 16.43 7.09 8.91
N VAL A 412 16.64 8.08 9.77
CA VAL A 412 15.71 8.47 10.84
C VAL A 412 14.52 9.25 10.27
N ASP A 413 13.41 9.30 11.01
CA ASP A 413 12.19 10.02 10.60
C ASP A 413 12.48 11.48 10.23
N ARG A 414 12.16 11.87 8.98
CA ARG A 414 12.46 13.20 8.45
C ARG A 414 11.54 14.31 8.95
N ARG A 415 10.56 14.00 9.82
CA ARG A 415 9.92 15.01 10.69
C ARG A 415 10.95 15.72 11.57
N ALA A 416 12.12 15.11 11.83
CA ALA A 416 13.30 15.78 12.37
C ALA A 416 13.66 17.07 11.61
N LEU A 417 13.56 17.09 10.28
CA LEU A 417 13.87 18.27 9.45
C LEU A 417 12.76 19.32 9.56
N ASP A 418 11.49 18.90 9.55
CA ASP A 418 10.35 19.79 9.77
C ASP A 418 10.45 20.50 11.14
N TRP A 419 10.98 19.79 12.15
CA TRP A 419 11.24 20.34 13.49
C TRP A 419 12.41 21.33 13.52
N VAL A 420 13.50 21.06 12.78
CA VAL A 420 14.60 22.02 12.60
C VAL A 420 14.09 23.28 11.92
N GLU A 421 13.38 23.17 10.79
CA GLU A 421 12.81 24.30 10.07
C GLU A 421 11.81 25.10 10.92
N HIS A 422 11.01 24.43 11.78
CA HIS A 422 10.16 25.12 12.76
C HIS A 422 10.99 25.93 13.77
N TRP A 423 12.06 25.36 14.31
CA TRP A 423 12.96 26.08 15.23
C TRP A 423 13.66 27.26 14.53
N VAL A 424 14.16 27.06 13.30
CA VAL A 424 14.82 28.10 12.49
C VAL A 424 13.89 29.27 12.26
N ARG A 425 12.65 29.03 11.83
CA ARG A 425 11.62 30.07 11.58
C ARG A 425 11.12 30.76 12.87
N GLY A 426 11.43 30.18 14.04
CA GLY A 426 11.09 30.69 15.37
C GLY A 426 12.28 31.37 16.07
N ARG A 427 13.01 30.60 16.88
CA ARG A 427 14.15 31.11 17.67
C ARG A 427 15.41 31.23 16.82
N GLY A 428 15.65 30.27 15.92
CA GLY A 428 16.86 30.18 15.13
C GLY A 428 17.12 31.37 14.19
N LEU A 429 16.09 32.16 13.82
CA LEU A 429 16.24 33.43 13.10
C LEU A 429 17.22 34.43 13.77
N ARG A 430 17.54 34.25 15.05
CA ARG A 430 18.49 35.09 15.81
C ARG A 430 19.79 34.36 16.19
N SER A 431 19.82 33.04 16.06
CA SER A 431 20.91 32.19 16.59
C SER A 431 21.70 31.49 15.48
N VAL A 432 21.08 31.25 14.32
CA VAL A 432 21.76 30.75 13.10
C VAL A 432 22.62 31.88 12.52
N ALA A 433 23.82 31.54 12.04
CA ALA A 433 24.71 32.52 11.45
C ALA A 433 24.09 33.15 10.17
N PRO A 434 24.14 34.49 9.98
CA PRO A 434 23.44 35.16 8.87
C PRO A 434 23.90 34.76 7.46
N ASP A 435 25.09 34.18 7.33
CA ASP A 435 25.63 33.64 6.09
C ASP A 435 25.16 32.20 5.80
N GLN A 436 24.62 31.51 6.81
CA GLN A 436 24.06 30.15 6.73
C GLN A 436 22.52 30.14 6.62
N LEU A 437 21.84 31.18 7.13
CA LEU A 437 20.41 31.36 6.94
C LEU A 437 20.10 31.88 5.54
N TRP A 438 19.26 31.17 4.80
CA TRP A 438 18.81 31.58 3.46
C TRP A 438 17.39 32.14 3.50
N VAL A 439 17.14 33.13 2.65
CA VAL A 439 15.83 33.78 2.46
C VAL A 439 15.48 33.76 0.98
N THR A 440 14.24 33.39 0.65
CA THR A 440 13.72 33.35 -0.72
C THR A 440 12.27 33.80 -0.77
N THR A 441 11.82 34.30 -1.92
CA THR A 441 10.40 34.52 -2.20
C THR A 441 9.66 33.19 -2.24
N ASN A 442 8.47 33.15 -1.64
CA ASN A 442 7.56 32.00 -1.72
C ASN A 442 7.36 31.64 -3.22
N PRO A 443 7.54 30.37 -3.62
CA PRO A 443 7.69 30.01 -5.01
C PRO A 443 6.39 30.17 -5.81
N THR A 444 5.24 30.27 -5.11
CA THR A 444 3.93 30.56 -5.72
C THR A 444 3.62 32.05 -5.84
N ALA A 445 4.44 32.95 -5.29
CA ALA A 445 4.14 34.37 -5.30
C ALA A 445 4.09 34.92 -6.73
N THR A 446 2.99 35.57 -7.09
CA THR A 446 2.78 36.27 -8.36
C THR A 446 2.53 37.75 -8.07
N ILE A 447 3.21 38.61 -8.82
CA ILE A 447 3.06 40.08 -8.75
C ILE A 447 2.17 40.50 -9.91
N ASP A 448 1.12 41.26 -9.61
CA ASP A 448 0.08 41.65 -10.57
C ASP A 448 0.51 42.92 -11.34
N GLU A 449 1.13 42.74 -12.50
CA GLU A 449 1.63 43.83 -13.39
C GLU A 449 0.58 44.23 -14.45
N PRO A 450 0.37 45.52 -14.75
CA PRO A 450 0.75 46.73 -14.01
C PRO A 450 -0.43 47.33 -13.19
N ALA A 451 -1.63 46.75 -13.26
CA ALA A 451 -2.88 47.47 -13.03
C ALA A 451 -3.27 47.73 -11.56
N GLU A 452 -2.86 46.89 -10.60
CA GLU A 452 -3.26 47.03 -9.19
C GLU A 452 -2.09 47.16 -8.19
N GLY A 453 -0.85 46.87 -8.60
CA GLY A 453 0.31 46.91 -7.70
C GLY A 453 0.15 45.97 -6.50
N ARG A 454 -0.15 44.69 -6.76
CA ARG A 454 -0.47 43.67 -5.74
C ARG A 454 0.42 42.44 -5.87
N VAL A 455 0.46 41.64 -4.80
CA VAL A 455 1.11 40.34 -4.77
C VAL A 455 0.18 39.30 -4.16
N SER A 456 0.03 38.18 -4.85
CA SER A 456 -0.73 37.01 -4.41
C SER A 456 0.22 35.83 -4.15
N TRP A 457 0.02 35.04 -3.09
CA TRP A 457 0.83 33.86 -2.79
C TRP A 457 0.03 32.78 -2.04
N LEU A 458 0.45 31.52 -2.14
CA LEU A 458 -0.15 30.39 -1.44
C LEU A 458 0.56 30.11 -0.11
N VAL A 459 -0.22 29.94 0.96
CA VAL A 459 0.23 29.41 2.25
C VAL A 459 -0.34 28.00 2.46
N THR A 460 0.57 27.04 2.65
CA THR A 460 0.33 25.61 2.90
C THR A 460 0.50 25.25 4.39
N GLY A 461 0.32 23.98 4.75
CA GLY A 461 0.55 23.48 6.11
C GLY A 461 -0.59 23.72 7.12
N GLY A 462 -1.60 24.52 6.76
CA GLY A 462 -2.86 24.61 7.50
C GLY A 462 -3.80 23.42 7.25
N PRO A 463 -4.99 23.40 7.88
CA PRO A 463 -6.03 22.40 7.60
C PRO A 463 -6.62 22.50 6.17
N ALA A 464 -6.41 23.64 5.52
CA ALA A 464 -6.67 23.88 4.11
C ALA A 464 -5.63 24.86 3.54
N ASP A 465 -5.38 24.74 2.25
CA ASP A 465 -4.56 25.69 1.47
C ASP A 465 -5.23 27.08 1.46
N THR A 466 -4.44 28.14 1.70
CA THR A 466 -4.95 29.51 1.77
C THR A 466 -4.15 30.44 0.87
N ILE A 467 -4.78 30.99 -0.17
CA ILE A 467 -4.18 32.04 -0.98
C ILE A 467 -4.36 33.39 -0.27
N ARG A 468 -3.27 34.15 -0.14
CA ARG A 468 -3.23 35.50 0.42
C ARG A 468 -2.91 36.50 -0.69
N THR A 469 -3.38 37.73 -0.53
CA THR A 469 -3.05 38.85 -1.42
C THR A 469 -2.84 40.12 -0.61
N ALA A 470 -1.83 40.90 -0.95
CA ALA A 470 -1.49 42.18 -0.30
C ALA A 470 -1.14 43.26 -1.35
N ALA A 471 -1.07 44.52 -0.92
CA ALA A 471 -0.48 45.59 -1.72
C ALA A 471 1.04 45.35 -1.86
N CYS A 472 1.56 45.58 -3.06
CA CYS A 472 2.93 45.34 -3.46
C CYS A 472 3.51 46.56 -4.21
N PRO A 473 3.85 47.65 -3.51
CA PRO A 473 4.50 48.81 -4.13
C PRO A 473 5.85 48.40 -4.75
N ASP A 474 6.36 49.17 -5.71
CA ASP A 474 7.51 48.79 -6.55
C ASP A 474 8.77 48.40 -5.76
N ARG A 475 9.00 49.03 -4.60
CA ARG A 475 10.10 48.66 -3.69
C ARG A 475 9.96 47.23 -3.14
N LEU A 476 8.75 46.77 -2.84
CA LEU A 476 8.48 45.39 -2.45
C LEU A 476 8.52 44.47 -3.68
N ALA A 477 7.91 44.86 -4.81
CA ALA A 477 7.95 44.06 -6.04
C ALA A 477 9.40 43.79 -6.48
N GLY A 478 10.25 44.81 -6.49
CA GLY A 478 11.68 44.69 -6.77
C GLY A 478 12.46 43.88 -5.74
N LEU A 479 12.06 43.90 -4.46
CA LEU A 479 12.64 43.02 -3.43
C LEU A 479 12.28 41.56 -3.70
N LEU A 480 11.00 41.25 -3.95
CA LEU A 480 10.52 39.90 -4.22
C LEU A 480 11.16 39.30 -5.48
N ARG A 481 11.31 40.11 -6.55
CA ARG A 481 12.04 39.70 -7.77
C ARG A 481 13.53 39.41 -7.48
N ARG A 482 14.22 40.20 -6.64
CA ARG A 482 15.63 39.92 -6.25
C ARG A 482 15.80 38.70 -5.33
N LEU A 483 14.75 38.31 -4.59
CA LEU A 483 14.71 37.16 -3.70
C LEU A 483 14.13 35.88 -4.34
N ARG A 484 13.83 35.90 -5.66
CA ARG A 484 13.48 34.68 -6.42
C ARG A 484 14.60 33.62 -6.30
N PRO A 485 15.85 33.89 -6.74
CA PRO A 485 17.00 33.13 -6.25
C PRO A 485 17.13 33.33 -4.73
N PRO A 486 17.32 32.27 -3.92
CA PRO A 486 17.63 32.40 -2.52
C PRO A 486 18.90 33.25 -2.29
N ARG A 487 18.86 34.12 -1.27
CA ARG A 487 19.99 34.93 -0.79
C ARG A 487 20.30 34.59 0.65
N ARG A 488 21.53 34.84 1.11
CA ARG A 488 21.86 34.71 2.54
C ARG A 488 21.31 35.92 3.30
N LEU A 489 21.03 35.80 4.59
CA LEU A 489 20.57 36.95 5.38
C LEU A 489 21.63 38.07 5.42
N CYS A 490 22.93 37.75 5.47
CA CYS A 490 24.01 38.72 5.40
C CYS A 490 23.99 39.60 4.14
N ASP A 491 23.49 39.06 3.00
CA ASP A 491 23.37 39.79 1.73
C ASP A 491 22.25 40.86 1.78
N LEU A 492 21.36 40.76 2.77
CA LEU A 492 20.14 41.56 2.93
C LEU A 492 20.22 42.50 4.14
N SER A 493 20.91 42.08 5.20
CA SER A 493 21.23 42.87 6.38
C SER A 493 22.66 42.52 6.85
N PRO A 494 23.67 43.36 6.56
CA PRO A 494 25.08 43.05 6.87
C PRO A 494 25.41 42.96 8.37
N ASP A 495 24.53 43.49 9.22
CA ASP A 495 24.58 43.35 10.70
C ASP A 495 24.05 41.99 11.19
N GLY A 496 23.48 41.18 10.28
CA GLY A 496 22.89 39.89 10.59
C GLY A 496 21.52 39.94 11.25
N THR A 497 20.93 41.12 11.46
CA THR A 497 19.59 41.19 12.05
C THR A 497 18.52 40.88 11.00
N VAL A 498 17.34 40.45 11.44
CA VAL A 498 16.16 40.31 10.57
C VAL A 498 15.31 41.58 10.76
N PRO A 499 15.27 42.54 9.82
CA PRO A 499 14.50 43.77 9.98
C PRO A 499 13.00 43.47 10.17
N ASP A 500 12.28 44.31 10.92
CA ASP A 500 10.86 44.06 11.26
C ASP A 500 9.97 43.86 10.03
N GLN A 501 10.29 44.52 8.91
CA GLN A 501 9.60 44.35 7.63
C GLN A 501 9.87 42.94 7.06
N LEU A 502 11.12 42.48 7.04
CA LEU A 502 11.50 41.14 6.60
C LEU A 502 10.85 40.08 7.51
N ALA A 503 10.88 40.28 8.82
CA ALA A 503 10.22 39.42 9.79
C ALA A 503 8.68 39.38 9.61
N ALA A 504 8.06 40.48 9.18
CA ALA A 504 6.63 40.51 8.85
C ALA A 504 6.30 39.70 7.58
N LEU A 505 7.15 39.79 6.54
CA LEU A 505 7.00 39.01 5.31
C LEU A 505 7.20 37.50 5.51
N LEU A 506 8.11 37.12 6.42
CA LEU A 506 8.28 35.73 6.87
C LEU A 506 7.05 35.25 7.66
N ARG A 507 6.57 36.04 8.64
CA ARG A 507 5.36 35.70 9.42
C ARG A 507 4.09 35.59 8.56
N CYS A 508 3.99 36.29 7.43
CA CYS A 508 2.85 36.17 6.51
C CYS A 508 3.05 35.07 5.44
N GLY A 509 4.23 34.45 5.36
CA GLY A 509 4.57 33.37 4.43
C GLY A 509 4.79 33.81 2.98
N LEU A 510 5.01 35.11 2.74
CA LEU A 510 5.35 35.63 1.40
C LEU A 510 6.86 35.46 1.10
N LEU A 511 7.67 35.44 2.14
CA LEU A 511 9.05 34.95 2.09
C LEU A 511 9.16 33.64 2.88
N GLU A 512 10.09 32.80 2.48
CA GLU A 512 10.53 31.61 3.20
C GLU A 512 11.96 31.84 3.70
N ALA A 513 12.23 31.42 4.94
CA ALA A 513 13.58 31.37 5.49
C ALA A 513 13.79 30.02 6.18
N GLY A 514 15.03 29.53 6.11
CA GLY A 514 15.41 28.19 6.50
C GLY A 514 16.88 27.91 6.18
N LEU A 515 17.29 26.66 6.35
CA LEU A 515 18.61 26.19 5.95
C LEU A 515 18.55 25.66 4.50
N ARG A 516 19.71 25.58 3.84
CA ARG A 516 19.85 24.89 2.55
C ARG A 516 20.79 23.68 2.71
N PRO A 517 20.32 22.57 3.32
CA PRO A 517 21.12 21.37 3.46
C PRO A 517 21.40 20.76 2.09
N ALA A 518 22.68 20.75 1.70
CA ALA A 518 23.14 20.13 0.46
C ALA A 518 22.93 18.60 0.47
N GLY A 519 22.88 18.00 -0.72
CA GLY A 519 22.84 16.55 -0.88
C GLY A 519 21.49 15.88 -0.56
N HIS A 520 21.56 14.56 -0.43
CA HIS A 520 20.41 13.66 -0.30
C HIS A 520 20.81 12.42 0.53
N GLY A 521 19.80 11.65 0.98
CA GLY A 521 20.02 10.46 1.82
C GLY A 521 20.80 10.78 3.10
N ARG A 522 21.85 10.01 3.38
CA ARG A 522 22.72 10.15 4.59
C ARG A 522 23.29 11.57 4.77
N HIS A 523 23.56 12.27 3.67
CA HIS A 523 24.22 13.58 3.69
C HIS A 523 23.29 14.75 4.06
N VAL A 524 21.98 14.53 4.13
CA VAL A 524 21.01 15.60 4.48
C VAL A 524 21.27 16.14 5.89
N LEU A 525 21.63 15.28 6.84
CA LEU A 525 21.91 15.70 8.22
C LEU A 525 23.27 16.41 8.34
N ASP A 526 24.29 16.01 7.57
CA ASP A 526 25.56 16.75 7.47
C ASP A 526 25.31 18.19 6.96
N GLY A 527 24.48 18.33 5.92
CA GLY A 527 24.11 19.63 5.35
C GLY A 527 23.33 20.53 6.31
N VAL A 528 22.56 19.96 7.25
CA VAL A 528 21.92 20.74 8.35
C VAL A 528 22.96 21.11 9.40
N LEU A 529 23.80 20.17 9.82
CA LEU A 529 24.81 20.37 10.87
C LEU A 529 25.84 21.43 10.49
N ALA A 530 26.29 21.46 9.22
CA ALA A 530 27.23 22.45 8.71
C ALA A 530 26.67 23.89 8.73
N ALA A 531 25.35 24.05 8.73
CA ALA A 531 24.67 25.35 8.72
C ALA A 531 24.24 25.83 10.13
N LEU A 532 24.50 25.03 11.17
CA LEU A 532 24.20 25.39 12.57
C LEU A 532 25.40 26.04 13.27
N PRO A 533 25.17 26.97 14.21
CA PRO A 533 26.25 27.63 14.94
C PRO A 533 26.95 26.64 15.88
N THR A 534 28.26 26.80 16.05
CA THR A 534 29.08 26.01 17.00
C THR A 534 28.96 26.49 18.46
N THR A 535 28.34 27.66 18.69
CA THR A 535 28.21 28.28 20.02
C THR A 535 26.92 27.86 20.74
N THR A 536 26.97 27.81 22.06
CA THR A 536 26.03 27.02 22.88
C THR A 536 24.83 27.78 23.46
N ASN A 537 24.89 29.12 23.52
CA ASN A 537 24.07 29.92 24.45
C ASN A 537 22.54 29.85 24.22
N ASP A 538 22.07 29.67 22.98
CA ASP A 538 20.64 29.72 22.63
C ASP A 538 19.98 28.33 22.51
N GLY A 539 20.64 27.27 22.99
CA GLY A 539 20.17 25.89 22.84
C GLY A 539 20.47 25.25 21.48
N ALA A 540 21.03 26.03 20.53
CA ALA A 540 21.53 25.52 19.25
C ALA A 540 22.61 24.43 19.43
N GLY A 541 23.38 24.48 20.53
CA GLY A 541 24.33 23.43 20.89
C GLY A 541 23.68 22.06 21.19
N GLU A 542 22.51 22.05 21.84
CA GLU A 542 21.74 20.81 22.10
C GLU A 542 21.04 20.32 20.84
N LEU A 543 20.52 21.23 20.02
CA LEU A 543 20.01 20.93 18.67
C LEU A 543 21.07 20.24 17.82
N GLY A 544 22.28 20.82 17.74
CA GLY A 544 23.42 20.24 17.03
C GLY A 544 23.97 18.95 17.67
N ALA A 545 23.78 18.73 18.97
CA ALA A 545 24.13 17.47 19.64
C ALA A 545 23.14 16.35 19.34
N ALA A 546 21.83 16.65 19.33
CA ALA A 546 20.78 15.70 18.97
C ALA A 546 20.87 15.31 17.48
N LEU A 547 21.13 16.28 16.60
CA LEU A 547 21.32 16.04 15.16
C LEU A 547 22.59 15.24 14.86
N ARG A 548 23.71 15.48 15.55
CA ARG A 548 24.91 14.62 15.45
C ARG A 548 24.59 13.19 15.83
N LEU A 549 23.96 12.96 16.99
CA LEU A 549 23.56 11.61 17.41
C LEU A 549 22.69 10.90 16.35
N LEU A 550 21.71 11.60 15.75
CA LEU A 550 20.86 11.01 14.71
C LEU A 550 21.63 10.73 13.40
N ARG A 551 22.56 11.61 13.02
CA ARG A 551 23.44 11.48 11.85
C ARG A 551 24.44 10.34 12.02
N ASP A 552 25.06 10.24 13.19
CA ASP A 552 26.03 9.18 13.49
C ASP A 552 25.37 7.80 13.42
N ILE A 553 24.08 7.70 13.79
CA ILE A 553 23.26 6.47 13.60
C ILE A 553 22.91 6.19 12.12
N GLU A 554 22.92 7.18 11.22
CA GLU A 554 22.76 6.94 9.77
C GLU A 554 24.07 6.55 9.07
N VAL A 555 25.20 7.03 9.58
CA VAL A 555 26.55 6.78 9.03
C VAL A 555 27.13 5.46 9.56
N ASP A 556 27.07 5.22 10.86
CA ASP A 556 27.48 3.97 11.51
C ASP A 556 26.30 3.35 12.30
N PRO A 557 25.28 2.81 11.60
CA PRO A 557 24.13 2.21 12.25
C PRO A 557 24.53 0.94 13.03
N PRO A 558 24.28 0.85 14.35
CA PRO A 558 24.71 -0.29 15.15
C PRO A 558 24.28 -1.65 14.54
N PRO A 559 25.13 -2.69 14.61
CA PRO A 559 24.87 -3.96 13.93
C PRO A 559 23.83 -4.82 14.65
N ALA A 560 23.74 -4.71 15.98
CA ALA A 560 22.95 -5.60 16.82
C ALA A 560 21.42 -5.43 16.65
N PRO A 561 20.63 -6.52 16.69
CA PRO A 561 19.17 -6.46 16.62
C PRO A 561 18.55 -5.50 17.63
N GLY A 562 17.67 -4.62 17.16
CA GLY A 562 16.96 -3.64 18.01
C GLY A 562 17.79 -2.47 18.54
N ALA A 563 19.12 -2.47 18.39
CA ALA A 563 19.99 -1.41 18.89
C ALA A 563 19.77 -0.04 18.23
N LEU A 564 19.04 0.03 17.11
CA LEU A 564 18.67 1.28 16.44
C LEU A 564 17.54 2.04 17.16
N THR A 565 16.49 1.35 17.62
CA THR A 565 15.22 2.00 17.96
C THR A 565 15.29 2.89 19.21
N ALA A 566 16.09 2.51 20.21
CA ALA A 566 16.22 3.28 21.44
C ALA A 566 17.13 4.53 21.31
N PRO A 567 18.34 4.46 20.69
CA PRO A 567 19.15 5.65 20.40
C PRO A 567 18.45 6.64 19.47
N VAL A 568 17.76 6.18 18.41
CA VAL A 568 17.00 7.09 17.53
C VAL A 568 15.85 7.77 18.29
N ARG A 569 15.14 7.05 19.17
CA ARG A 569 14.12 7.66 20.03
C ARG A 569 14.72 8.73 20.94
N ALA A 570 15.83 8.44 21.62
CA ALA A 570 16.51 9.42 22.46
C ALA A 570 17.00 10.64 21.67
N GLY A 571 17.54 10.46 20.47
CA GLY A 571 17.91 11.56 19.57
C GLY A 571 16.72 12.41 19.13
N LEU A 572 15.61 11.78 18.74
CA LEU A 572 14.39 12.48 18.32
C LEU A 572 13.69 13.21 19.48
N ASP A 573 13.61 12.62 20.68
CA ASP A 573 13.00 13.29 21.84
C ASP A 573 13.89 14.44 22.36
N ARG A 574 15.22 14.33 22.28
CA ARG A 574 16.15 15.47 22.50
C ARG A 574 15.97 16.56 21.45
N LEU A 575 15.93 16.19 20.17
CA LEU A 575 15.73 17.12 19.06
C LEU A 575 14.41 17.90 19.19
N ALA A 576 13.30 17.20 19.47
CA ALA A 576 12.00 17.82 19.69
C ALA A 576 12.05 18.79 20.88
N THR A 577 12.69 18.40 21.98
CA THR A 577 12.89 19.26 23.16
C THR A 577 13.67 20.53 22.81
N ALA A 578 14.77 20.43 22.06
CA ALA A 578 15.56 21.57 21.59
C ALA A 578 14.76 22.50 20.67
N CYS A 579 13.92 21.93 19.79
CA CYS A 579 13.00 22.68 18.92
C CYS A 579 11.76 23.24 19.65
N GLY A 580 11.54 22.92 20.93
CA GLY A 580 10.37 23.34 21.70
C GLY A 580 9.07 22.58 21.36
N ILE A 581 9.19 21.39 20.77
CA ILE A 581 8.09 20.57 20.26
C ILE A 581 7.80 19.43 21.23
N SER A 582 6.53 19.23 21.58
CA SER A 582 6.09 18.12 22.43
C SER A 582 5.82 16.87 21.59
N THR A 583 6.58 15.78 21.83
CA THR A 583 6.27 14.46 21.29
C THR A 583 5.23 13.76 22.18
N THR A 584 4.31 13.01 21.57
CA THR A 584 3.31 12.20 22.31
C THR A 584 3.81 10.80 22.66
N GLY A 585 5.07 10.47 22.32
CA GLY A 585 5.68 9.14 22.48
C GLY A 585 5.11 8.01 21.61
N THR A 586 3.89 8.17 21.06
CA THR A 586 3.09 7.14 20.37
C THR A 586 3.65 6.67 19.02
N ASP A 587 4.67 7.33 18.49
CA ASP A 587 5.18 7.07 17.15
C ASP A 587 5.94 5.74 17.06
N ARG A 588 5.66 5.02 15.96
CA ARG A 588 6.10 3.63 15.72
C ARG A 588 7.17 3.49 14.66
N LEU A 589 7.29 4.46 13.74
CA LEU A 589 8.23 4.44 12.62
C LEU A 589 9.27 5.55 12.83
N LEU A 590 10.23 5.32 13.73
CA LEU A 590 11.27 6.32 14.05
C LEU A 590 12.47 6.28 13.10
N VAL A 591 12.68 5.12 12.46
CA VAL A 591 13.82 4.80 11.61
C VAL A 591 13.34 3.86 10.51
N THR A 592 13.96 3.97 9.35
CA THR A 592 13.79 3.03 8.22
C THR A 592 15.17 2.55 7.78
N GLU A 593 15.25 1.28 7.42
CA GLU A 593 16.43 0.65 6.83
C GLU A 593 15.97 0.00 5.52
N ASP A 594 16.66 0.27 4.41
CA ASP A 594 16.59 -0.52 3.18
C ASP A 594 17.98 -1.12 2.92
N LEU A 595 18.06 -2.36 2.45
CA LEU A 595 19.32 -2.94 1.97
C LEU A 595 19.45 -2.66 0.46
N VAL A 596 20.48 -1.92 0.06
CA VAL A 596 20.65 -1.41 -1.33
C VAL A 596 22.02 -1.72 -1.92
N ARG A 597 22.10 -1.77 -3.26
CA ARG A 597 23.37 -1.97 -4.02
C ARG A 597 23.26 -1.58 -5.50
N VAL A 598 24.41 -1.43 -6.15
CA VAL A 598 24.55 -1.56 -7.61
C VAL A 598 25.05 -2.96 -7.94
N VAL A 599 24.69 -3.47 -9.12
CA VAL A 599 24.98 -4.83 -9.57
C VAL A 599 25.29 -4.83 -11.05
N ASP A 600 26.49 -5.31 -11.38
CA ASP A 600 26.87 -5.71 -12.73
C ASP A 600 26.30 -7.11 -13.04
N GLU A 601 25.00 -7.12 -13.36
CA GLU A 601 24.27 -8.25 -13.92
C GLU A 601 23.40 -7.69 -15.07
N PRO A 602 23.23 -8.42 -16.18
CA PRO A 602 22.37 -7.98 -17.26
C PRO A 602 20.92 -7.85 -16.80
N ALA A 603 20.19 -6.90 -17.40
CA ALA A 603 18.74 -6.85 -17.29
C ALA A 603 18.10 -8.16 -17.80
N PRO A 604 16.91 -8.57 -17.29
CA PRO A 604 16.15 -9.67 -17.89
C PRO A 604 15.91 -9.42 -19.38
N ALA A 605 16.32 -10.37 -20.22
CA ALA A 605 16.11 -10.29 -21.66
C ALA A 605 14.60 -10.34 -21.97
N LEU A 606 14.04 -9.21 -22.39
CA LEU A 606 12.69 -9.15 -22.94
C LEU A 606 12.78 -9.30 -24.47
N GLY A 607 12.13 -10.34 -25.01
CA GLY A 607 11.99 -10.48 -26.46
C GLY A 607 11.08 -9.41 -27.05
N GLU A 608 11.23 -9.14 -28.34
CA GLU A 608 10.51 -8.08 -29.06
C GLU A 608 8.99 -8.19 -28.92
N GLU A 609 8.43 -9.42 -28.93
CA GLU A 609 7.01 -9.69 -28.66
C GLU A 609 6.52 -9.08 -27.33
N ILE A 610 7.32 -9.23 -26.27
CA ILE A 610 6.98 -8.74 -24.93
C ILE A 610 7.10 -7.22 -24.87
N LEU A 611 8.08 -6.63 -25.57
CA LEU A 611 8.22 -5.19 -25.68
C LEU A 611 7.04 -4.57 -26.47
N ALA A 612 6.64 -5.19 -27.58
CA ALA A 612 5.45 -4.81 -28.33
C ALA A 612 4.18 -4.87 -27.48
N ASP A 613 3.96 -5.97 -26.75
CA ASP A 613 2.78 -6.14 -25.89
C ASP A 613 2.78 -5.21 -24.68
N LEU A 614 3.94 -4.88 -24.10
CA LEU A 614 4.07 -3.78 -23.13
C LEU A 614 3.67 -2.44 -23.76
N GLY A 615 4.10 -2.18 -25.00
CA GLY A 615 3.72 -1.00 -25.78
C GLY A 615 2.20 -0.87 -25.96
N ARG A 616 1.50 -1.96 -26.33
CA ARG A 616 0.02 -1.99 -26.44
C ARG A 616 -0.66 -1.59 -25.13
N VAL A 617 -0.19 -2.14 -24.02
CA VAL A 617 -0.70 -1.86 -22.67
C VAL A 617 -0.37 -0.43 -22.23
N GLN A 618 0.76 0.11 -22.69
CA GLN A 618 1.18 1.49 -22.44
C GLN A 618 0.27 2.51 -23.14
N LEU A 619 -0.15 2.23 -24.38
CA LEU A 619 -1.07 3.09 -25.13
C LEU A 619 -2.44 3.19 -24.42
N ILE A 620 -2.99 2.08 -23.92
CA ILE A 620 -4.26 2.10 -23.17
C ILE A 620 -4.12 2.48 -21.67
N ALA A 621 -2.90 2.73 -21.18
CA ALA A 621 -2.62 3.05 -19.78
C ALA A 621 -3.46 4.19 -19.18
N PRO A 622 -3.81 5.28 -19.90
CA PRO A 622 -4.68 6.34 -19.37
C PRO A 622 -6.03 5.81 -18.87
N LEU A 623 -6.65 4.86 -19.60
CA LEU A 623 -7.93 4.25 -19.21
C LEU A 623 -7.83 3.42 -17.92
N LEU A 624 -6.63 2.98 -17.54
CA LEU A 624 -6.35 2.13 -16.39
C LEU A 624 -6.02 2.95 -15.11
N GLY A 625 -5.77 4.25 -15.25
CA GLY A 625 -5.43 5.16 -14.16
C GLY A 625 -6.65 5.69 -13.38
N PRO A 626 -6.54 5.93 -12.06
CA PRO A 626 -7.61 6.53 -11.26
C PRO A 626 -7.68 8.07 -11.36
N GLU A 627 -6.63 8.74 -11.83
CA GLU A 627 -6.60 10.20 -11.99
C GLU A 627 -7.40 10.72 -13.19
N LEU A 628 -7.48 9.96 -14.29
CA LEU A 628 -7.90 10.48 -15.61
C LEU A 628 -9.24 11.25 -15.61
N PRO A 629 -10.31 10.82 -14.90
CA PRO A 629 -11.56 11.60 -14.84
C PRO A 629 -11.37 13.03 -14.32
N PHE A 630 -10.46 13.24 -13.37
CA PHE A 630 -10.14 14.56 -12.84
C PHE A 630 -9.21 15.37 -13.75
N GLN A 631 -8.39 14.71 -14.58
CA GLN A 631 -7.54 15.40 -15.54
C GLN A 631 -8.41 15.96 -16.68
N LEU A 632 -9.28 15.11 -17.23
CA LEU A 632 -10.30 15.49 -18.21
C LEU A 632 -11.25 16.56 -17.68
N ALA A 633 -11.92 16.34 -16.55
CA ALA A 633 -12.85 17.32 -16.00
C ALA A 633 -12.15 18.63 -15.61
N GLY A 634 -10.88 18.58 -15.18
CA GLY A 634 -10.07 19.76 -14.86
C GLY A 634 -9.74 20.59 -16.08
N MET A 635 -9.30 19.94 -17.17
CA MET A 635 -9.10 20.57 -18.47
C MET A 635 -10.39 21.20 -18.99
N LEU A 636 -11.51 20.45 -18.96
CA LEU A 636 -12.80 20.91 -19.48
C LEU A 636 -13.32 22.12 -18.69
N CYS A 637 -13.43 22.01 -17.36
CA CYS A 637 -13.88 23.12 -16.51
C CYS A 637 -12.96 24.36 -16.61
N PHE A 638 -11.65 24.17 -16.85
CA PHE A 638 -10.71 25.26 -17.09
C PHE A 638 -10.98 25.93 -18.44
N ARG A 639 -11.14 25.15 -19.51
CA ARG A 639 -11.45 25.63 -20.87
C ARG A 639 -12.78 26.39 -20.90
N ASP A 640 -13.79 25.86 -20.23
CA ASP A 640 -15.12 26.49 -20.12
C ASP A 640 -15.07 27.82 -19.32
N ARG A 641 -14.04 28.02 -18.48
CA ARG A 641 -13.83 29.24 -17.68
C ARG A 641 -12.90 30.26 -18.35
N PHE A 642 -11.88 29.82 -19.06
CA PHE A 642 -10.74 30.64 -19.50
C PHE A 642 -10.39 30.51 -21.00
N GLY A 643 -11.11 29.68 -21.76
CA GLY A 643 -10.77 29.37 -23.14
C GLY A 643 -9.42 28.65 -23.27
N THR A 644 -8.64 29.05 -24.26
CA THR A 644 -7.28 28.56 -24.53
C THR A 644 -6.18 29.46 -23.96
N ASP A 645 -6.54 30.58 -23.32
CA ASP A 645 -5.60 31.63 -22.94
C ASP A 645 -4.65 31.20 -21.80
N PRO A 646 -3.41 31.75 -21.76
CA PRO A 646 -2.46 31.45 -20.69
C PRO A 646 -2.82 32.17 -19.39
N VAL A 647 -3.34 31.42 -18.42
CA VAL A 647 -3.71 31.91 -17.08
C VAL A 647 -2.54 31.71 -16.10
N PRO A 648 -2.16 32.70 -15.26
CA PRO A 648 -1.17 32.49 -14.21
C PRO A 648 -1.54 31.31 -13.29
N LEU A 649 -0.58 30.44 -12.97
CA LEU A 649 -0.86 29.16 -12.31
C LEU A 649 -1.54 29.33 -10.94
N LEU A 650 -1.17 30.35 -10.15
CA LEU A 650 -1.84 30.67 -8.89
C LEU A 650 -3.29 31.15 -9.11
N THR A 651 -3.59 31.86 -10.20
CA THR A 651 -4.95 32.29 -10.56
C THR A 651 -5.81 31.10 -10.99
N ALA A 652 -5.24 30.16 -11.75
CA ALA A 652 -5.88 28.88 -12.06
C ALA A 652 -6.16 28.07 -10.78
N TYR A 653 -5.21 28.01 -9.84
CA TYR A 653 -5.42 27.32 -8.57
C TYR A 653 -6.44 28.01 -7.66
N ARG A 654 -6.49 29.35 -7.64
CA ARG A 654 -7.52 30.14 -6.94
C ARG A 654 -8.91 29.75 -7.44
N TRP A 655 -9.13 29.80 -8.76
CA TRP A 655 -10.40 29.38 -9.36
C TRP A 655 -10.76 27.93 -8.99
N PHE A 656 -9.79 27.01 -9.03
CA PHE A 656 -10.01 25.61 -8.62
C PHE A 656 -10.47 25.48 -7.17
N LEU A 657 -9.89 26.23 -6.23
CA LEU A 657 -10.30 26.24 -4.82
C LEU A 657 -11.70 26.85 -4.62
N GLU A 658 -12.03 27.93 -5.34
CA GLU A 658 -13.26 28.70 -5.17
C GLU A 658 -14.49 28.08 -5.84
N SER A 659 -14.31 27.47 -7.02
CA SER A 659 -15.44 26.93 -7.82
C SER A 659 -15.07 25.73 -8.69
N GLY A 660 -13.90 25.74 -9.34
CA GLY A 660 -13.49 24.74 -10.31
C GLY A 660 -13.51 23.31 -9.76
N ARG A 661 -13.10 23.10 -8.51
CA ARG A 661 -13.18 21.78 -7.87
C ARG A 661 -14.62 21.25 -7.78
N ALA A 662 -15.58 22.10 -7.43
CA ALA A 662 -16.98 21.68 -7.31
C ALA A 662 -17.58 21.35 -8.68
N ALA A 663 -17.27 22.16 -9.70
CA ALA A 663 -17.64 21.88 -11.09
C ALA A 663 -17.04 20.56 -11.59
N MET A 664 -15.74 20.32 -11.34
CA MET A 664 -15.06 19.06 -11.68
C MET A 664 -15.67 17.84 -11.00
N ASP A 665 -15.85 17.89 -9.68
CA ASP A 665 -16.37 16.75 -8.92
C ASP A 665 -17.83 16.41 -9.36
N THR A 666 -18.63 17.42 -9.71
CA THR A 666 -19.98 17.28 -10.30
C THR A 666 -19.93 16.67 -11.71
N MET A 667 -19.14 17.27 -12.62
CA MET A 667 -18.99 16.83 -14.02
C MET A 667 -18.50 15.38 -14.10
N VAL A 668 -17.65 14.94 -13.17
CA VAL A 668 -17.20 13.56 -13.03
C VAL A 668 -18.34 12.63 -12.58
N ALA A 669 -19.02 12.95 -11.46
CA ALA A 669 -20.06 12.10 -10.88
C ALA A 669 -21.25 11.87 -11.83
N GLU A 670 -21.72 12.95 -12.44
CA GLU A 670 -22.78 12.96 -13.45
C GLU A 670 -22.28 12.41 -14.80
N SER A 671 -20.98 12.53 -15.07
CA SER A 671 -20.35 12.17 -16.35
C SER A 671 -21.00 12.92 -17.53
N SER A 672 -21.26 14.23 -17.36
CA SER A 672 -22.13 15.00 -18.26
C SER A 672 -21.49 15.33 -19.62
N HIS A 673 -20.22 15.75 -19.64
CA HIS A 673 -19.54 16.17 -20.87
C HIS A 673 -19.30 15.00 -21.86
N PRO A 674 -19.53 15.18 -23.19
CA PRO A 674 -19.39 14.11 -24.19
C PRO A 674 -18.04 13.38 -24.19
N LEU A 675 -16.93 14.10 -24.01
CA LEU A 675 -15.58 13.51 -23.93
C LEU A 675 -15.46 12.50 -22.79
N LEU A 676 -15.90 12.87 -21.58
CA LEU A 676 -15.93 11.97 -20.42
C LEU A 676 -16.80 10.74 -20.69
N ARG A 677 -17.93 10.90 -21.39
CA ARG A 677 -18.80 9.78 -21.80
C ARG A 677 -18.12 8.86 -22.82
N ARG A 678 -17.37 9.39 -23.79
CA ARG A 678 -16.56 8.59 -24.74
C ARG A 678 -15.47 7.80 -24.01
N THR A 679 -14.67 8.45 -23.16
CA THR A 679 -13.60 7.77 -22.40
C THR A 679 -14.17 6.72 -21.44
N LEU A 680 -15.30 6.99 -20.78
CA LEU A 680 -16.05 6.02 -19.99
C LEU A 680 -16.55 4.85 -20.84
N GLY A 681 -17.03 5.11 -22.05
CA GLY A 681 -17.47 4.10 -23.01
C GLY A 681 -16.35 3.13 -23.36
N LEU A 682 -15.16 3.63 -23.71
CA LEU A 682 -13.99 2.80 -24.03
C LEU A 682 -13.54 1.95 -22.82
N ARG A 683 -13.51 2.53 -21.62
CA ARG A 683 -13.22 1.79 -20.38
C ARG A 683 -14.28 0.71 -20.11
N ALA A 684 -15.56 1.04 -20.27
CA ALA A 684 -16.67 0.10 -20.07
C ALA A 684 -16.67 -1.01 -21.12
N GLU A 685 -16.32 -0.73 -22.37
CA GLU A 685 -16.11 -1.73 -23.40
C GLU A 685 -14.99 -2.69 -22.99
N LEU A 686 -13.80 -2.21 -22.62
CA LEU A 686 -12.70 -3.07 -22.16
C LEU A 686 -13.14 -3.98 -21.00
N THR A 687 -13.84 -3.45 -19.98
CA THR A 687 -14.36 -4.27 -18.88
C THR A 687 -15.42 -5.27 -19.36
N HIS A 688 -16.29 -4.90 -20.30
CA HIS A 688 -17.31 -5.79 -20.86
C HIS A 688 -16.73 -6.88 -21.76
N ARG A 689 -15.66 -6.61 -22.53
CA ARG A 689 -14.89 -7.62 -23.28
C ARG A 689 -14.28 -8.63 -22.32
N LEU A 690 -13.63 -8.17 -21.25
CA LEU A 690 -13.05 -9.04 -20.21
C LEU A 690 -14.10 -9.86 -19.45
N GLN A 691 -15.26 -9.28 -19.12
CA GLN A 691 -16.42 -10.03 -18.60
C GLN A 691 -16.91 -11.10 -19.58
N THR A 692 -17.07 -10.74 -20.86
CA THR A 692 -17.53 -11.65 -21.91
C THR A 692 -16.56 -12.83 -22.11
N LEU A 693 -15.25 -12.58 -22.11
CA LEU A 693 -14.23 -13.61 -22.23
C LEU A 693 -14.22 -14.53 -20.99
N ALA A 694 -14.29 -13.97 -19.78
CA ALA A 694 -14.35 -14.75 -18.54
C ALA A 694 -15.59 -15.67 -18.46
N VAL A 695 -16.74 -15.23 -18.98
CA VAL A 695 -17.97 -16.04 -19.04
C VAL A 695 -17.88 -17.12 -20.13
N ARG A 696 -17.37 -16.80 -21.31
CA ARG A 696 -17.21 -17.77 -22.42
C ARG A 696 -16.21 -18.87 -22.11
N SER A 697 -15.19 -18.58 -21.31
CA SER A 697 -14.13 -19.51 -20.91
C SER A 697 -14.31 -20.00 -19.47
N ALA A 698 -15.55 -20.14 -19.00
CA ALA A 698 -15.85 -20.67 -17.67
C ALA A 698 -15.23 -22.07 -17.49
N GLY A 699 -14.37 -22.23 -16.47
CA GLY A 699 -13.64 -23.47 -16.21
C GLY A 699 -12.27 -23.58 -16.88
N ALA A 700 -11.89 -22.66 -17.78
CA ALA A 700 -10.53 -22.60 -18.30
C ALA A 700 -9.54 -22.08 -17.24
N ASP A 701 -8.28 -22.49 -17.34
CA ASP A 701 -7.19 -21.95 -16.52
C ASP A 701 -6.62 -20.63 -17.08
N GLU A 702 -6.75 -20.39 -18.38
CA GLU A 702 -6.12 -19.28 -19.09
C GLU A 702 -6.98 -18.80 -20.26
N ILE A 703 -6.96 -17.49 -20.52
CA ILE A 703 -7.57 -16.84 -21.67
C ILE A 703 -6.60 -15.83 -22.28
N ARG A 704 -6.57 -15.79 -23.61
CA ARG A 704 -5.77 -14.82 -24.38
C ARG A 704 -6.60 -13.59 -24.71
N LEU A 705 -6.07 -12.41 -24.40
CA LEU A 705 -6.53 -11.13 -24.89
C LEU A 705 -5.93 -10.90 -26.29
N ASP A 706 -6.73 -10.40 -27.22
CA ASP A 706 -6.26 -10.05 -28.56
C ASP A 706 -5.50 -8.72 -28.54
N GLY A 707 -4.29 -8.71 -29.11
CA GLY A 707 -3.50 -7.50 -29.30
C GLY A 707 -4.22 -6.50 -30.20
N ALA A 708 -4.89 -6.98 -31.25
CA ALA A 708 -5.66 -6.13 -32.16
C ALA A 708 -6.96 -5.58 -31.52
N GLU A 709 -7.40 -6.08 -30.37
CA GLU A 709 -8.44 -5.43 -29.56
C GLU A 709 -7.87 -4.28 -28.72
N LEU A 710 -6.66 -4.43 -28.17
CA LEU A 710 -5.98 -3.31 -27.50
C LEU A 710 -5.59 -2.20 -28.49
N ASP A 711 -5.09 -2.57 -29.67
CA ASP A 711 -4.72 -1.62 -30.71
C ASP A 711 -5.96 -0.81 -31.16
N ARG A 712 -7.11 -1.46 -31.42
CA ARG A 712 -8.39 -0.77 -31.69
C ARG A 712 -8.86 0.15 -30.55
N ILE A 713 -8.63 -0.22 -29.28
CA ILE A 713 -9.01 0.62 -28.14
C ILE A 713 -8.07 1.83 -28.02
N ALA A 714 -6.79 1.67 -28.36
CA ALA A 714 -5.80 2.74 -28.43
C ALA A 714 -6.11 3.74 -29.56
N ASP A 715 -6.40 3.26 -30.76
CA ASP A 715 -6.80 4.10 -31.91
C ASP A 715 -8.11 4.86 -31.66
N ALA A 716 -9.00 4.30 -30.83
CA ALA A 716 -10.25 4.94 -30.44
C ALA A 716 -10.11 5.99 -29.32
N LEU A 717 -8.93 6.18 -28.72
CA LEU A 717 -8.71 7.18 -27.67
C LEU A 717 -8.87 8.61 -28.23
N PRO A 718 -9.50 9.53 -27.46
CA PRO A 718 -9.47 10.96 -27.79
C PRO A 718 -8.05 11.56 -27.67
N ALA A 719 -7.71 12.53 -28.53
CA ALA A 719 -6.40 13.21 -28.48
C ALA A 719 -6.20 14.04 -27.20
N GLU A 720 -7.30 14.42 -26.54
CA GLU A 720 -7.30 15.13 -25.26
C GLU A 720 -6.81 14.27 -24.07
N LEU A 721 -6.51 12.99 -24.28
CA LEU A 721 -5.91 12.16 -23.24
C LEU A 721 -4.39 12.40 -23.14
N PRO A 722 -3.82 12.46 -21.93
CA PRO A 722 -2.37 12.45 -21.76
C PRO A 722 -1.81 11.06 -22.06
N GLU A 723 -1.00 10.94 -23.12
CA GLU A 723 -0.26 9.69 -23.39
C GLU A 723 0.72 9.39 -22.26
N TRP A 724 1.01 8.10 -22.03
CA TRP A 724 2.09 7.68 -21.13
C TRP A 724 3.32 7.36 -21.96
N SER A 725 4.06 8.38 -22.39
CA SER A 725 5.27 8.21 -23.19
C SER A 725 6.37 7.44 -22.44
N CYS A 726 6.56 7.66 -21.13
CA CYS A 726 7.48 6.87 -20.30
C CYS A 726 6.77 6.14 -19.14
N ALA A 727 6.91 4.82 -19.10
CA ALA A 727 6.27 3.91 -18.15
C ALA A 727 7.27 3.09 -17.35
N ALA A 728 6.85 2.65 -16.15
CA ALA A 728 7.60 1.75 -15.28
C ALA A 728 6.77 0.49 -14.99
N TRP A 729 7.37 -0.69 -15.17
CA TRP A 729 6.69 -1.98 -15.11
C TRP A 729 7.26 -2.85 -13.98
N PRO A 730 6.63 -2.87 -12.80
CA PRO A 730 6.86 -3.90 -11.81
C PRO A 730 6.42 -5.26 -12.36
N VAL A 731 7.38 -6.14 -12.65
CA VAL A 731 7.17 -7.47 -13.24
C VAL A 731 7.86 -8.58 -12.44
N GLN A 732 7.37 -9.81 -12.61
CA GLN A 732 8.03 -11.02 -12.13
C GLN A 732 8.18 -12.03 -13.26
N LEU A 733 9.31 -12.74 -13.29
CA LEU A 733 9.58 -13.77 -14.31
C LEU A 733 9.02 -15.10 -13.83
N ALA A 734 8.34 -15.84 -14.71
CA ALA A 734 7.72 -17.12 -14.41
C ALA A 734 7.95 -18.11 -15.57
N GLY A 735 9.14 -18.71 -15.61
CA GLY A 735 9.59 -19.48 -16.77
C GLY A 735 9.83 -18.56 -17.96
N ASP A 736 9.15 -18.84 -19.08
CA ASP A 736 9.18 -18.03 -20.30
C ASP A 736 8.30 -16.75 -20.22
N ARG A 737 7.46 -16.63 -19.18
CA ARG A 737 6.42 -15.59 -19.04
C ARG A 737 6.86 -14.41 -18.17
N VAL A 738 6.32 -13.24 -18.50
CA VAL A 738 6.49 -12.01 -17.71
C VAL A 738 5.15 -11.65 -17.07
N VAL A 739 5.12 -11.53 -15.74
CA VAL A 739 3.89 -11.30 -14.97
C VAL A 739 3.83 -9.88 -14.47
N LEU A 740 2.82 -9.11 -14.87
CA LEU A 740 2.65 -7.74 -14.38
C LEU A 740 2.16 -7.73 -12.92
N ASN A 741 2.85 -6.98 -12.06
CA ASN A 741 2.40 -6.62 -10.71
C ASN A 741 1.75 -5.23 -10.68
N GLY A 742 1.90 -4.45 -11.75
CA GLY A 742 1.32 -3.13 -11.91
C GLY A 742 1.99 -2.36 -13.03
N LEU A 743 1.69 -1.06 -13.08
CA LEU A 743 2.19 -0.10 -14.05
C LEU A 743 2.35 1.25 -13.31
N GLY A 744 3.40 1.99 -13.62
CA GLY A 744 3.73 3.29 -13.02
C GLY A 744 4.21 4.31 -14.06
N CYS A 745 4.24 5.58 -13.69
CA CYS A 745 5.00 6.60 -14.44
C CYS A 745 6.50 6.31 -14.29
N GLY A 746 7.25 6.37 -15.41
CA GLY A 746 8.70 6.16 -15.46
C GLY A 746 9.53 7.38 -15.06
N TYR A 747 10.49 7.76 -15.91
CA TYR A 747 11.49 8.81 -15.66
C TYR A 747 12.36 8.55 -14.41
N GLY A 748 12.88 7.33 -14.29
CA GLY A 748 13.76 6.89 -13.19
C GLY A 748 13.09 6.84 -11.82
N ARG A 749 11.77 7.04 -11.73
CA ARG A 749 11.05 7.29 -10.47
C ARG A 749 11.13 6.14 -9.47
N TYR A 750 11.25 4.90 -9.96
CA TYR A 750 11.45 3.72 -9.09
C TYR A 750 12.91 3.57 -8.62
N ALA A 751 13.87 3.98 -9.44
CA ALA A 751 15.29 3.96 -9.11
C ALA A 751 15.69 5.08 -8.16
N ALA A 752 15.06 6.26 -8.25
CA ALA A 752 15.33 7.45 -7.43
C ALA A 752 15.38 7.17 -5.91
N ARG A 753 14.48 6.31 -5.40
CA ARG A 753 14.49 5.91 -3.98
C ARG A 753 15.74 5.09 -3.60
N ILE A 754 16.19 4.22 -4.49
CA ILE A 754 17.35 3.32 -4.26
C ILE A 754 18.65 4.10 -4.42
N ALA A 755 18.68 5.00 -5.41
CA ALA A 755 19.77 5.91 -5.70
C ALA A 755 20.10 6.89 -4.55
N ALA A 756 19.21 7.04 -3.55
CA ALA A 756 19.43 7.92 -2.40
C ALA A 756 20.62 7.53 -1.48
N GLY A 757 21.18 6.32 -1.64
CA GLY A 757 22.39 5.87 -0.94
C GLY A 757 23.60 5.61 -1.85
N LEU A 758 23.51 5.94 -3.15
CA LEU A 758 24.52 5.62 -4.15
C LEU A 758 25.42 6.82 -4.48
N ASP A 759 26.55 6.55 -5.12
CA ASP A 759 27.49 7.55 -5.62
C ASP A 759 27.03 8.14 -6.97
N ASP A 760 27.62 9.26 -7.41
CA ASP A 760 27.08 10.04 -8.54
C ASP A 760 27.06 9.34 -9.91
N ALA A 761 27.92 8.34 -10.18
CA ALA A 761 27.97 7.70 -11.50
C ALA A 761 26.69 6.91 -11.87
N PRO A 762 26.18 5.99 -11.01
CA PRO A 762 24.83 5.44 -11.16
C PRO A 762 23.71 6.49 -11.25
N ILE A 763 23.86 7.64 -10.59
CA ILE A 763 22.88 8.73 -10.61
C ILE A 763 22.93 9.48 -11.96
N GLY A 764 24.11 9.59 -12.58
CA GLY A 764 24.31 10.10 -13.94
C GLY A 764 23.48 9.33 -14.96
N LEU A 765 23.68 8.01 -15.07
CA LEU A 765 22.93 7.16 -16.00
C LEU A 765 21.41 7.25 -15.83
N LEU A 766 20.94 7.45 -14.59
CA LEU A 766 19.52 7.67 -14.28
C LEU A 766 19.01 9.07 -14.66
N ARG A 767 19.86 10.11 -14.61
CA ARG A 767 19.58 11.46 -15.14
C ARG A 767 19.50 11.41 -16.66
N ASP A 768 20.47 10.76 -17.30
CA ASP A 768 20.56 10.65 -18.76
C ASP A 768 19.33 9.93 -19.34
N TRP A 769 18.92 8.79 -18.75
CA TRP A 769 17.66 8.13 -19.10
C TRP A 769 16.44 9.03 -18.85
N ALA A 770 16.33 9.67 -17.68
CA ALA A 770 15.16 10.48 -17.35
C ALA A 770 15.04 11.78 -18.20
N GLY A 771 16.16 12.29 -18.74
CA GLY A 771 16.21 13.42 -19.67
C GLY A 771 16.06 13.02 -21.15
N ALA A 772 16.42 11.79 -21.52
CA ALA A 772 16.31 11.25 -22.88
C ALA A 772 15.09 10.33 -23.09
N ALA A 773 14.21 10.21 -22.11
CA ALA A 773 12.92 9.54 -22.22
C ALA A 773 11.89 10.45 -22.92
N ASP A 774 11.03 9.84 -23.74
CA ASP A 774 10.08 10.53 -24.61
C ASP A 774 8.99 11.27 -23.81
N ALA A 775 8.43 12.32 -24.40
CA ALA A 775 7.33 13.10 -23.85
C ALA A 775 6.12 13.10 -24.80
N ALA A 776 4.91 13.15 -24.25
CA ALA A 776 3.64 13.12 -25.00
C ALA A 776 3.35 14.41 -25.81
N GLU A 777 4.02 15.51 -25.46
CA GLU A 777 4.05 16.75 -26.25
C GLU A 777 5.47 16.92 -26.82
N PRO A 778 5.63 17.47 -28.03
CA PRO A 778 6.91 18.02 -28.47
C PRO A 778 7.46 19.04 -27.46
N ASP A 779 8.77 19.04 -27.24
CA ASP A 779 9.48 19.95 -26.32
C ASP A 779 9.00 19.96 -24.85
N ALA A 780 8.17 19.02 -24.42
CA ALA A 780 7.80 18.86 -23.01
C ALA A 780 8.98 18.42 -22.14
N LEU A 781 9.10 19.02 -20.96
CA LEU A 781 10.08 18.65 -19.94
C LEU A 781 9.39 17.97 -18.76
N ALA A 782 9.80 16.74 -18.45
CA ALA A 782 9.49 16.12 -17.17
C ALA A 782 10.18 16.89 -16.03
N VAL A 783 9.42 17.33 -15.03
CA VAL A 783 9.93 18.11 -13.89
C VAL A 783 9.49 17.50 -12.56
N ASP A 784 10.41 17.43 -11.59
CA ASP A 784 10.07 16.96 -10.25
C ASP A 784 9.19 17.99 -9.52
N VAL A 785 8.38 17.54 -8.56
CA VAL A 785 7.73 18.44 -7.59
C VAL A 785 8.46 18.27 -6.26
N THR A 786 9.40 19.18 -6.00
CA THR A 786 10.36 19.03 -4.90
C THR A 786 9.76 19.44 -3.57
N ALA A 787 9.32 18.42 -2.82
CA ALA A 787 9.04 18.46 -1.39
C ALA A 787 9.39 17.10 -0.74
N ARG A 788 9.78 17.12 0.54
CA ARG A 788 10.02 15.92 1.38
C ARG A 788 8.83 15.55 2.27
N PHE A 789 8.02 16.51 2.72
CA PHE A 789 6.86 16.31 3.61
C PHE A 789 7.16 15.42 4.85
N GLY A 790 8.31 15.62 5.50
CA GLY A 790 8.72 14.87 6.69
C GLY A 790 8.96 13.36 6.51
N ALA A 791 8.87 12.80 5.30
CA ALA A 791 8.88 11.35 5.11
C ALA A 791 10.19 10.82 4.52
N THR A 792 10.83 9.85 5.19
CA THR A 792 12.01 9.13 4.67
C THR A 792 11.77 8.47 3.31
N ALA A 793 10.51 8.16 2.99
CA ALA A 793 10.13 7.57 1.71
C ALA A 793 10.20 8.53 0.51
N ASN A 794 10.40 9.84 0.77
CA ASN A 794 10.51 10.87 -0.25
C ASN A 794 11.96 11.29 -0.53
N GLU A 795 12.95 10.70 0.16
CA GLU A 795 14.36 10.96 -0.09
C GLU A 795 14.82 10.31 -1.41
N ARG A 796 15.56 11.09 -2.20
CA ARG A 796 15.99 10.80 -3.56
C ARG A 796 17.08 11.80 -3.99
N PRO A 797 17.99 11.44 -4.90
CA PRO A 797 18.74 12.43 -5.66
C PRO A 797 17.81 13.11 -6.68
N ARG A 798 18.23 14.27 -7.19
CA ARG A 798 17.61 14.88 -8.37
C ARG A 798 18.04 14.11 -9.62
N LEU A 799 17.08 13.47 -10.29
CA LEU A 799 17.28 12.84 -11.60
C LEU A 799 16.77 13.70 -12.76
N LEU A 800 15.67 14.46 -12.56
CA LEU A 800 15.13 15.34 -13.59
C LEU A 800 15.93 16.64 -13.71
N SER A 801 16.00 17.18 -14.92
CA SER A 801 16.76 18.39 -15.24
C SER A 801 16.27 19.62 -14.46
N TYR A 802 14.96 19.71 -14.22
CA TYR A 802 14.33 20.82 -13.50
C TYR A 802 13.34 20.36 -12.41
N SER A 803 13.12 21.25 -11.44
CA SER A 803 12.23 21.03 -10.30
C SER A 803 11.25 22.19 -10.11
N LEU A 804 9.95 21.89 -10.02
CA LEU A 804 8.95 22.82 -9.51
C LEU A 804 9.09 22.94 -7.99
N ALA A 805 9.39 24.15 -7.51
CA ALA A 805 9.48 24.44 -6.08
C ALA A 805 8.10 24.44 -5.41
N PHE A 806 8.02 23.82 -4.23
CA PHE A 806 6.78 23.73 -3.46
C PHE A 806 6.77 24.72 -2.27
N PRO A 807 5.67 25.46 -2.03
CA PRO A 807 5.63 26.47 -0.96
C PRO A 807 5.74 25.84 0.44
N GLY A 808 6.60 26.45 1.27
CA GLY A 808 7.06 25.96 2.58
C GLY A 808 8.32 25.08 2.52
N HIS A 809 8.72 24.67 1.31
CA HIS A 809 9.83 23.78 1.00
C HIS A 809 10.75 24.35 -0.11
N ALA A 810 10.68 25.66 -0.41
CA ALA A 810 11.34 26.26 -1.57
C ALA A 810 12.88 26.29 -1.49
N LEU A 811 13.42 26.06 -0.29
CA LEU A 811 14.84 25.90 0.00
C LEU A 811 15.33 24.45 -0.08
N GLU A 812 14.43 23.46 -0.17
CA GLU A 812 14.77 22.07 -0.54
C GLU A 812 15.12 21.94 -2.02
N CYS A 813 14.71 22.92 -2.84
CA CYS A 813 14.94 22.94 -4.27
C CYS A 813 16.31 23.56 -4.60
N ASP A 814 17.02 22.91 -5.52
CA ASP A 814 18.25 23.39 -6.13
C ASP A 814 17.96 24.65 -6.99
N PRO A 815 18.49 25.85 -6.65
CA PRO A 815 18.10 27.11 -7.27
C PRO A 815 18.45 27.24 -8.75
N GLU A 816 19.50 26.58 -9.22
CA GLU A 816 19.97 26.67 -10.60
C GLU A 816 18.99 26.01 -11.58
N VAL A 817 18.14 25.11 -11.07
CA VAL A 817 17.13 24.38 -11.84
C VAL A 817 15.71 24.54 -11.26
N ARG A 818 15.53 25.51 -10.36
CA ARG A 818 14.28 25.81 -9.68
C ARG A 818 13.34 26.56 -10.61
N ILE A 819 12.14 26.03 -10.78
CA ILE A 819 11.02 26.70 -11.43
C ILE A 819 10.01 27.10 -10.35
N ASP A 820 9.71 28.40 -10.27
CA ASP A 820 8.70 28.95 -9.37
C ASP A 820 7.30 28.88 -10.00
N PRO A 821 6.32 28.18 -9.39
CA PRO A 821 4.95 28.14 -9.90
C PRO A 821 4.29 29.54 -10.02
N GLY A 822 4.77 30.55 -9.30
CA GLY A 822 4.34 31.94 -9.43
C GLY A 822 4.81 32.64 -10.71
N ASP A 823 5.77 32.04 -11.44
CA ASP A 823 6.22 32.44 -12.78
C ASP A 823 5.70 31.51 -13.89
N CYS A 824 4.91 30.50 -13.55
CA CYS A 824 4.27 29.60 -14.49
C CYS A 824 2.87 30.07 -14.91
N THR A 825 2.48 29.73 -16.14
CA THR A 825 1.10 29.78 -16.62
C THR A 825 0.57 28.36 -16.85
N VAL A 826 -0.76 28.25 -16.91
CA VAL A 826 -1.51 27.08 -17.34
C VAL A 826 -2.34 27.51 -18.56
N ARG A 827 -2.30 26.73 -19.64
CA ARG A 827 -3.14 26.94 -20.83
C ARG A 827 -3.71 25.61 -21.33
N VAL A 828 -4.77 25.68 -22.11
CA VAL A 828 -5.19 24.54 -22.94
C VAL A 828 -4.35 24.59 -24.23
N ASP A 829 -3.77 23.45 -24.61
CA ASP A 829 -3.15 23.29 -25.91
C ASP A 829 -4.21 23.33 -27.02
N PRO A 830 -4.13 24.24 -28.01
CA PRO A 830 -5.14 24.32 -29.06
C PRO A 830 -5.13 23.12 -30.02
N GLN A 831 -4.03 22.35 -30.12
CA GLN A 831 -3.93 21.22 -31.04
C GLN A 831 -4.56 19.95 -30.45
N HIS A 832 -4.13 19.53 -29.26
CA HIS A 832 -4.58 18.29 -28.61
C HIS A 832 -5.62 18.51 -27.51
N GLY A 833 -5.95 19.77 -27.16
CA GLY A 833 -6.91 20.07 -26.10
C GLY A 833 -6.43 19.75 -24.68
N ARG A 834 -5.12 19.52 -24.48
CA ARG A 834 -4.53 19.09 -23.19
C ARG A 834 -4.21 20.28 -22.28
N LEU A 835 -4.31 20.11 -20.95
CA LEU A 835 -4.06 21.19 -19.99
C LEU A 835 -2.59 21.21 -19.55
N LEU A 836 -1.82 22.18 -20.07
CA LEU A 836 -0.36 22.22 -19.97
C LEU A 836 0.16 23.38 -19.10
N VAL A 837 1.18 23.09 -18.29
CA VAL A 837 1.96 24.10 -17.57
C VAL A 837 3.08 24.63 -18.47
N HIS A 838 3.36 25.92 -18.42
CA HIS A 838 4.50 26.55 -19.10
C HIS A 838 5.22 27.48 -18.11
N SER A 839 6.55 27.61 -18.19
CA SER A 839 7.30 28.61 -17.39
C SER A 839 7.69 29.80 -18.25
N ARG A 840 7.59 31.02 -17.70
CA ARG A 840 8.20 32.22 -18.31
C ARG A 840 9.72 32.15 -18.39
N THR A 841 10.38 31.27 -17.62
CA THR A 841 11.84 31.07 -17.66
C THR A 841 12.29 30.04 -18.69
N LEU A 842 11.39 29.18 -19.17
CA LEU A 842 11.66 28.12 -20.16
C LEU A 842 10.71 28.28 -21.34
N SER A 843 10.84 29.41 -22.03
CA SER A 843 10.03 29.77 -23.20
C SER A 843 9.98 28.66 -24.25
N GLY A 844 8.81 28.46 -24.84
CA GLY A 844 8.57 27.41 -25.85
C GLY A 844 8.34 26.01 -25.29
N ARG A 845 8.73 25.73 -24.03
CA ARG A 845 8.62 24.39 -23.44
C ARG A 845 7.45 24.27 -22.47
N SER A 846 6.71 23.17 -22.57
CA SER A 846 5.71 22.78 -21.58
C SER A 846 6.37 21.95 -20.47
N LEU A 847 5.76 21.96 -19.28
CA LEU A 847 6.25 21.22 -18.11
C LEU A 847 5.27 20.12 -17.74
N LEU A 848 5.78 18.90 -17.56
CA LEU A 848 5.04 17.73 -17.10
C LEU A 848 5.44 17.42 -15.65
N PRO A 849 4.61 17.73 -14.64
CA PRO A 849 4.91 17.42 -13.25
C PRO A 849 4.97 15.90 -13.01
N VAL A 850 6.17 15.37 -12.80
CA VAL A 850 6.47 13.97 -12.48
C VAL A 850 7.11 13.92 -11.08
N PRO A 851 6.32 13.88 -9.99
CA PRO A 851 6.88 13.88 -8.64
C PRO A 851 7.64 12.58 -8.38
N GLN A 852 8.97 12.65 -8.29
CA GLN A 852 9.82 11.47 -8.10
C GLN A 852 9.79 10.91 -6.67
N ASN A 853 9.00 11.53 -5.78
CA ASN A 853 8.75 11.07 -4.43
C ASN A 853 7.65 10.00 -4.32
N ALA A 854 7.62 9.31 -3.18
CA ALA A 854 6.68 8.23 -2.89
C ALA A 854 5.38 8.70 -2.20
N THR A 855 5.08 10.00 -2.20
CA THR A 855 3.88 10.54 -1.51
C THR A 855 2.61 9.98 -2.14
N LEU A 856 1.81 9.29 -1.33
CA LEU A 856 0.49 8.80 -1.74
C LEU A 856 -0.45 9.98 -2.00
N THR A 857 -1.12 9.99 -3.17
CA THR A 857 -2.00 11.09 -3.62
C THR A 857 -3.02 11.48 -2.56
N ALA A 858 -3.64 10.49 -1.90
CA ALA A 858 -4.67 10.70 -0.90
C ALA A 858 -4.17 11.36 0.40
N LEU A 859 -2.86 11.40 0.63
CA LEU A 859 -2.22 11.98 1.82
C LEU A 859 -1.46 13.29 1.53
N ALA A 860 -1.22 13.62 0.26
CA ALA A 860 -0.48 14.82 -0.13
C ALA A 860 -1.30 16.12 0.07
N PRO A 861 -0.66 17.29 0.25
CA PRO A 861 -1.34 18.59 0.34
C PRO A 861 -2.20 18.92 -0.90
N PRO A 862 -3.28 19.72 -0.79
CA PRO A 862 -4.20 19.97 -1.89
C PRO A 862 -3.52 20.51 -3.17
N PHE A 863 -2.60 21.47 -3.04
CA PHE A 863 -1.84 22.01 -4.18
C PHE A 863 -0.94 20.97 -4.86
N PHE A 864 -0.30 20.08 -4.09
CA PHE A 864 0.49 18.97 -4.64
C PHE A 864 -0.39 18.00 -5.42
N ARG A 865 -1.59 17.68 -4.90
CA ARG A 865 -2.58 16.85 -5.60
C ARG A 865 -3.10 17.50 -6.88
N TRP A 866 -3.16 18.83 -6.93
CA TRP A 866 -3.57 19.58 -8.11
C TRP A 866 -2.44 19.66 -9.16
N LEU A 867 -1.23 20.09 -8.79
CA LEU A 867 -0.06 20.09 -9.68
C LEU A 867 0.17 18.73 -10.35
N ARG A 868 0.07 17.64 -9.59
CA ARG A 868 0.25 16.27 -10.11
C ARG A 868 -0.79 15.85 -11.16
N ARG A 869 -1.98 16.48 -11.20
CA ARG A 869 -2.98 16.22 -12.25
C ARG A 869 -2.62 16.83 -13.60
N LEU A 870 -1.61 17.71 -13.66
CA LEU A 870 -1.13 18.37 -14.86
C LEU A 870 0.02 17.57 -15.54
N GLY A 871 0.34 16.38 -15.03
CA GLY A 871 1.32 15.46 -15.61
C GLY A 871 0.79 14.02 -15.66
N PRO A 872 1.64 13.03 -16.02
CA PRO A 872 1.23 11.63 -16.10
C PRO A 872 0.67 11.06 -14.78
N ALA A 873 -0.36 10.22 -14.89
CA ALA A 873 -0.90 9.50 -13.74
C ALA A 873 0.17 8.53 -13.18
N THR A 874 0.34 8.44 -11.85
CA THR A 874 1.56 7.80 -11.31
C THR A 874 1.59 6.29 -11.37
N GLY A 875 0.46 5.64 -11.67
CA GLY A 875 0.39 4.19 -11.75
C GLY A 875 -1.00 3.57 -11.55
N SER A 876 -1.12 2.31 -11.94
CA SER A 876 -2.28 1.44 -11.72
C SER A 876 -1.82 0.06 -11.23
N THR A 877 -2.67 -0.63 -10.47
CA THR A 877 -2.40 -1.98 -9.95
C THR A 877 -2.93 -3.09 -10.86
N LEU A 878 -3.40 -2.75 -12.08
CA LEU A 878 -3.86 -3.68 -13.11
C LEU A 878 -4.84 -4.76 -12.60
N ALA A 879 -5.72 -4.35 -11.68
CA ALA A 879 -6.67 -5.24 -11.00
C ALA A 879 -7.90 -5.54 -11.88
N PHE A 880 -7.67 -6.04 -13.09
CA PHE A 880 -8.72 -6.35 -14.08
C PHE A 880 -9.84 -7.22 -13.50
N TRP A 881 -9.49 -8.28 -12.76
CA TRP A 881 -10.47 -9.15 -12.10
C TRP A 881 -11.22 -8.52 -10.92
N ASP A 882 -10.76 -7.39 -10.36
CA ASP A 882 -11.57 -6.64 -9.38
C ASP A 882 -12.58 -5.73 -10.08
N GLN A 883 -12.23 -5.19 -11.25
CA GLN A 883 -13.13 -4.36 -12.08
C GLN A 883 -14.25 -5.22 -12.70
N VAL A 884 -13.89 -6.40 -13.22
CA VAL A 884 -14.82 -7.40 -13.73
C VAL A 884 -15.76 -7.89 -12.62
N ASP A 885 -15.22 -8.25 -11.45
CA ASP A 885 -15.97 -8.76 -10.29
C ASP A 885 -16.90 -7.72 -9.65
N GLY A 886 -16.53 -6.44 -9.68
CA GLY A 886 -17.35 -5.35 -9.15
C GLY A 886 -18.73 -5.21 -9.81
N GLY A 887 -18.89 -5.68 -11.05
CA GLY A 887 -20.19 -5.77 -11.72
C GLY A 887 -20.97 -7.06 -11.47
N VAL A 888 -20.38 -8.05 -10.80
CA VAL A 888 -20.93 -9.42 -10.70
C VAL A 888 -21.38 -9.73 -9.27
N GLY A 889 -22.61 -9.32 -8.95
CA GLY A 889 -23.27 -9.62 -7.66
C GLY A 889 -23.67 -11.08 -7.44
N ALA A 890 -23.04 -12.05 -8.12
CA ALA A 890 -23.45 -13.45 -8.09
C ALA A 890 -23.03 -14.16 -6.78
N PRO A 891 -23.92 -14.98 -6.17
CA PRO A 891 -23.61 -15.73 -4.96
C PRO A 891 -22.65 -16.91 -5.23
N GLY A 892 -22.00 -17.41 -4.18
CA GLY A 892 -21.06 -18.54 -4.27
C GLY A 892 -19.62 -18.11 -4.59
N ILE A 893 -18.78 -19.10 -4.88
CA ILE A 893 -17.38 -18.87 -5.28
C ILE A 893 -17.34 -18.54 -6.77
N ARG A 894 -16.60 -17.49 -7.15
CA ARG A 894 -16.42 -17.07 -8.55
C ARG A 894 -14.95 -17.24 -8.95
N HIS A 895 -14.68 -17.93 -10.05
CA HIS A 895 -13.33 -18.13 -10.60
C HIS A 895 -13.12 -17.25 -11.83
N TYR A 896 -11.93 -16.66 -11.93
CA TYR A 896 -11.45 -15.92 -13.09
C TYR A 896 -10.11 -16.51 -13.57
N PRO A 897 -9.98 -16.85 -14.86
CA PRO A 897 -8.78 -17.49 -15.42
C PRO A 897 -7.55 -16.57 -15.41
N ARG A 898 -6.40 -17.07 -15.83
CA ARG A 898 -5.24 -16.22 -16.14
C ARG A 898 -5.55 -15.41 -17.40
N LEU A 899 -5.44 -14.09 -17.34
CA LEU A 899 -5.49 -13.22 -18.51
C LEU A 899 -4.07 -13.09 -19.07
N VAL A 900 -3.86 -13.39 -20.35
CA VAL A 900 -2.55 -13.24 -21.02
C VAL A 900 -2.65 -12.47 -22.33
N LEU A 901 -1.61 -11.71 -22.66
CA LEU A 901 -1.38 -11.07 -23.96
C LEU A 901 0.01 -11.54 -24.40
N GLY A 902 0.13 -12.25 -25.53
CA GLY A 902 1.41 -12.88 -25.90
C GLY A 902 1.95 -13.79 -24.78
N ARG A 903 3.13 -13.44 -24.24
CA ARG A 903 3.79 -14.06 -23.07
C ARG A 903 3.68 -13.21 -21.78
N LEU A 904 2.93 -12.12 -21.84
CA LEU A 904 2.68 -11.15 -20.77
C LEU A 904 1.42 -11.55 -20.00
N VAL A 905 1.55 -11.86 -18.71
CA VAL A 905 0.40 -12.20 -17.85
C VAL A 905 -0.26 -10.93 -17.33
N LEU A 906 -1.40 -10.62 -17.95
CA LEU A 906 -2.35 -9.54 -17.65
C LEU A 906 -2.82 -9.54 -16.19
N ALA A 907 -3.35 -10.70 -15.79
CA ALA A 907 -3.87 -10.97 -14.46
C ALA A 907 -3.74 -12.46 -14.15
N ARG A 908 -3.39 -12.78 -12.90
CA ARG A 908 -3.24 -14.15 -12.38
C ARG A 908 -4.62 -14.80 -12.12
N ARG A 909 -4.73 -16.14 -12.24
CA ARG A 909 -5.95 -16.88 -11.84
C ARG A 909 -6.40 -16.44 -10.45
N THR A 910 -7.70 -16.16 -10.30
CA THR A 910 -8.25 -15.48 -9.13
C THR A 910 -9.61 -16.05 -8.75
N TRP A 911 -9.80 -16.34 -7.47
CA TRP A 911 -11.05 -16.83 -6.90
C TRP A 911 -11.60 -15.82 -5.90
N LYS A 912 -12.90 -15.54 -5.99
CA LYS A 912 -13.66 -14.70 -5.07
C LYS A 912 -14.50 -15.59 -4.19
N VAL A 913 -14.18 -15.62 -2.90
CA VAL A 913 -14.73 -16.58 -1.94
C VAL A 913 -15.51 -15.82 -0.86
N PRO A 914 -16.85 -15.93 -0.81
CA PRO A 914 -17.63 -15.36 0.28
C PRO A 914 -17.37 -16.13 1.58
N PRO A 915 -17.39 -15.49 2.77
CA PRO A 915 -17.06 -16.15 4.03
C PRO A 915 -17.88 -17.41 4.34
N ALA A 916 -19.15 -17.44 3.91
CA ALA A 916 -20.04 -18.59 4.10
C ALA A 916 -19.63 -19.84 3.28
N ALA A 917 -18.71 -19.70 2.33
CA ALA A 917 -18.14 -20.81 1.56
C ALA A 917 -16.75 -21.23 2.06
N LEU A 918 -16.26 -20.72 3.20
CA LEU A 918 -14.97 -21.11 3.78
C LEU A 918 -15.10 -22.37 4.66
N PRO A 919 -14.11 -23.29 4.64
CA PRO A 919 -14.10 -24.48 5.48
C PRO A 919 -14.15 -24.21 7.00
N ALA A 920 -15.15 -24.82 7.63
CA ALA A 920 -15.29 -24.91 9.08
C ALA A 920 -14.96 -26.34 9.57
N GLY A 921 -14.56 -26.47 10.84
CA GLY A 921 -14.31 -27.75 11.49
C GLY A 921 -14.37 -27.61 13.01
N ALA A 922 -14.54 -28.72 13.73
CA ALA A 922 -14.62 -28.73 15.20
C ALA A 922 -13.25 -28.66 15.89
N ASP A 923 -12.23 -29.20 15.23
CA ASP A 923 -10.80 -29.12 15.60
C ASP A 923 -9.94 -28.90 14.34
N ASP A 924 -8.64 -28.69 14.52
CA ASP A 924 -7.71 -28.40 13.42
C ASP A 924 -7.51 -29.60 12.47
N ALA A 925 -7.71 -30.85 12.93
CA ALA A 925 -7.62 -32.02 12.06
C ALA A 925 -8.84 -32.10 11.14
N ALA A 926 -10.05 -32.01 11.71
CA ALA A 926 -11.30 -31.95 10.96
C ALA A 926 -11.32 -30.79 9.96
N ARG A 927 -10.79 -29.63 10.37
CA ARG A 927 -10.69 -28.44 9.51
C ARG A 927 -9.64 -28.59 8.42
N THR A 928 -8.52 -29.27 8.66
CA THR A 928 -7.52 -29.56 7.61
C THR A 928 -8.12 -30.46 6.52
N VAL A 929 -8.90 -31.49 6.88
CA VAL A 929 -9.62 -32.33 5.90
C VAL A 929 -10.68 -31.52 5.14
N ALA A 930 -11.40 -30.64 5.82
CA ALA A 930 -12.37 -29.75 5.18
C ALA A 930 -11.69 -28.78 4.18
N TRP A 931 -10.51 -28.23 4.50
CA TRP A 931 -9.72 -27.43 3.55
C TRP A 931 -9.17 -28.26 2.38
N HIS A 932 -8.72 -29.50 2.62
CA HIS A 932 -8.26 -30.39 1.55
C HIS A 932 -9.35 -30.67 0.53
N ARG A 933 -10.54 -31.08 1.00
CA ARG A 933 -11.73 -31.29 0.16
C ARG A 933 -12.12 -30.02 -0.60
N TRP A 934 -12.23 -28.90 0.10
CA TRP A 934 -12.63 -27.63 -0.49
C TRP A 934 -11.69 -27.16 -1.60
N CYS A 935 -10.36 -27.32 -1.46
CA CYS A 935 -9.41 -26.99 -2.54
C CYS A 935 -9.66 -27.85 -3.79
N ALA A 936 -9.93 -29.15 -3.62
CA ALA A 936 -10.23 -30.07 -4.72
C ALA A 936 -11.61 -29.80 -5.37
N GLU A 937 -12.63 -29.49 -4.56
CA GLU A 937 -14.00 -29.20 -5.00
C GLU A 937 -14.14 -27.85 -5.73
N THR A 938 -13.30 -26.87 -5.39
CA THR A 938 -13.42 -25.48 -5.88
C THR A 938 -12.31 -25.05 -6.85
N GLY A 939 -11.28 -25.90 -7.02
CA GLY A 939 -10.07 -25.58 -7.79
C GLY A 939 -9.17 -24.51 -7.17
N VAL A 940 -9.47 -24.01 -5.96
CA VAL A 940 -8.65 -22.99 -5.30
C VAL A 940 -7.28 -23.59 -4.92
N PRO A 941 -6.15 -23.02 -5.38
CA PRO A 941 -4.83 -23.56 -5.09
C PRO A 941 -4.50 -23.49 -3.59
N ARG A 942 -4.05 -24.62 -3.03
CA ARG A 942 -3.56 -24.75 -1.64
C ARG A 942 -2.61 -23.62 -1.24
N ARG A 943 -1.71 -23.22 -2.15
CA ARG A 943 -0.81 -22.07 -1.98
C ARG A 943 -1.40 -20.89 -2.77
N SER A 944 -1.72 -19.80 -2.10
CA SER A 944 -2.44 -18.65 -2.67
C SER A 944 -2.04 -17.32 -2.02
N PHE A 945 -2.10 -16.23 -2.79
CA PHE A 945 -2.06 -14.87 -2.26
C PHE A 945 -3.47 -14.39 -1.91
N VAL A 946 -3.76 -14.19 -0.62
CA VAL A 946 -5.11 -13.92 -0.10
C VAL A 946 -5.23 -12.46 0.39
N ARG A 947 -6.25 -11.72 -0.05
CA ARG A 947 -6.65 -10.42 0.52
C ARG A 947 -8.15 -10.41 0.87
N ALA A 948 -8.54 -9.64 1.88
CA ALA A 948 -9.92 -9.59 2.37
C ALA A 948 -10.80 -8.52 1.69
N VAL A 949 -10.40 -8.05 0.51
CA VAL A 949 -10.99 -6.90 -0.19
C VAL A 949 -10.88 -7.12 -1.71
N THR A 950 -12.03 -7.18 -2.40
CA THR A 950 -12.12 -6.77 -3.82
C THR A 950 -12.01 -5.24 -3.83
N LEU A 951 -11.09 -4.68 -4.60
CA LEU A 951 -11.00 -3.23 -4.76
C LEU A 951 -12.22 -2.73 -5.57
N PRO A 952 -13.01 -1.76 -5.09
CA PRO A 952 -14.02 -1.11 -5.94
C PRO A 952 -13.32 -0.41 -7.10
N ASP A 953 -13.99 -0.29 -8.25
CA ASP A 953 -13.44 0.43 -9.40
C ASP A 953 -13.06 1.86 -8.97
N PRO A 954 -11.81 2.30 -9.18
CA PRO A 954 -11.40 3.65 -8.81
C PRO A 954 -12.26 4.74 -9.48
N TRP A 955 -12.81 4.49 -10.66
CA TRP A 955 -13.72 5.41 -11.34
C TRP A 955 -15.08 5.49 -10.63
N ASP A 956 -15.57 4.42 -10.01
CA ASP A 956 -16.78 4.47 -9.18
C ASP A 956 -16.55 5.07 -7.79
N VAL A 957 -15.35 4.89 -7.22
CA VAL A 957 -14.90 5.67 -6.05
C VAL A 957 -14.84 7.17 -6.37
N VAL A 958 -14.43 7.53 -7.59
CA VAL A 958 -14.29 8.91 -8.04
C VAL A 958 -15.62 9.54 -8.46
N ARG A 959 -16.58 8.75 -8.97
CA ARG A 959 -17.95 9.18 -9.28
C ARG A 959 -18.93 9.15 -8.09
N GLY A 960 -18.47 8.81 -6.88
CA GLY A 960 -19.34 8.69 -5.70
C GLY A 960 -20.33 7.51 -5.76
N ARG A 961 -20.03 6.48 -6.56
CA ARG A 961 -20.85 5.27 -6.74
C ARG A 961 -20.39 4.11 -5.84
N ALA A 962 -19.13 4.13 -5.40
CA ALA A 962 -18.67 3.26 -4.31
C ALA A 962 -19.09 3.84 -2.94
N SER A 963 -19.31 2.97 -1.94
CA SER A 963 -19.81 3.37 -0.62
C SER A 963 -18.76 4.09 0.24
N ASP A 964 -19.19 5.11 1.00
CA ASP A 964 -18.31 5.96 1.81
C ASP A 964 -17.43 5.19 2.81
N GLU A 965 -17.94 4.10 3.38
CA GLU A 965 -17.16 3.23 4.28
C GLU A 965 -15.95 2.61 3.57
N TRP A 966 -16.14 2.13 2.34
CA TRP A 966 -15.07 1.56 1.52
C TRP A 966 -14.10 2.63 1.04
N VAL A 967 -14.59 3.83 0.70
CA VAL A 967 -13.75 4.98 0.33
C VAL A 967 -12.92 5.48 1.54
N GLY A 968 -13.50 5.49 2.73
CA GLY A 968 -12.82 5.80 3.99
C GLY A 968 -11.76 4.76 4.34
N GLN A 969 -12.12 3.47 4.32
CA GLN A 969 -11.19 2.37 4.55
C GLN A 969 -10.03 2.42 3.53
N ALA A 970 -10.32 2.62 2.25
CA ALA A 970 -9.34 2.74 1.17
C ALA A 970 -8.32 3.88 1.34
N ARG A 971 -8.73 5.00 1.97
CA ARG A 971 -7.90 6.18 2.23
C ARG A 971 -7.17 6.12 3.58
N SER A 972 -7.63 5.28 4.51
CA SER A 972 -7.04 5.15 5.85
C SER A 972 -5.62 4.55 5.83
N ARG A 973 -4.78 4.95 6.80
CA ARG A 973 -3.43 4.38 6.98
C ARG A 973 -3.46 2.87 7.25
N SER A 974 -4.53 2.36 7.86
CA SER A 974 -4.78 0.94 8.13
C SER A 974 -5.28 0.16 6.90
N GLY A 975 -6.04 0.79 5.99
CA GLY A 975 -6.51 0.16 4.75
C GLY A 975 -5.38 -0.32 3.83
N GLY A 976 -4.22 0.36 3.89
CA GLY A 976 -2.98 -0.09 3.25
C GLY A 976 -2.43 -1.44 3.77
N ALA A 977 -2.95 -1.97 4.88
CA ALA A 977 -2.69 -3.34 5.34
C ALA A 977 -3.74 -4.34 4.83
N VAL A 978 -5.04 -3.98 4.87
CA VAL A 978 -6.16 -4.82 4.41
C VAL A 978 -6.04 -5.16 2.91
N ARG A 979 -5.53 -4.19 2.12
CA ARG A 979 -5.31 -4.32 0.67
C ARG A 979 -4.11 -5.19 0.27
N LYS A 980 -3.14 -5.42 1.18
CA LYS A 980 -1.91 -6.15 0.85
C LYS A 980 -2.16 -7.66 0.93
N PRO A 981 -2.10 -8.41 -0.18
CA PRO A 981 -2.31 -9.85 -0.14
C PRO A 981 -1.27 -10.54 0.76
N VAL A 982 -1.67 -11.58 1.47
CA VAL A 982 -0.83 -12.42 2.34
C VAL A 982 -0.61 -13.75 1.64
N TYR A 983 0.63 -14.25 1.59
CA TYR A 983 0.89 -15.60 1.10
C TYR A 983 0.35 -16.59 2.14
N ALA A 984 -0.53 -17.50 1.70
CA ALA A 984 -1.14 -18.52 2.51
C ALA A 984 -0.85 -19.88 1.88
N ASP A 985 -0.30 -20.80 2.66
CA ASP A 985 -0.36 -22.23 2.38
C ASP A 985 -1.43 -22.82 3.28
N LEU A 986 -2.53 -23.32 2.70
CA LEU A 986 -3.70 -23.84 3.41
C LEU A 986 -3.44 -25.17 4.14
N SER A 987 -2.29 -25.82 3.93
CA SER A 987 -1.83 -26.95 4.76
C SER A 987 -1.35 -26.55 6.16
N GLN A 988 -1.06 -25.26 6.35
CA GLN A 988 -0.56 -24.70 7.59
C GLN A 988 -1.71 -23.94 8.29
N PRO A 989 -2.25 -24.44 9.42
CA PRO A 989 -3.41 -23.82 10.09
C PRO A 989 -3.26 -22.32 10.39
N ARG A 990 -2.03 -21.86 10.61
CA ARG A 990 -1.68 -20.45 10.88
C ARG A 990 -1.90 -19.52 9.67
N CYS A 991 -2.11 -20.07 8.46
CA CYS A 991 -2.44 -19.35 7.24
C CYS A 991 -3.94 -19.15 7.01
N TRP A 992 -4.83 -19.89 7.69
CA TRP A 992 -6.26 -19.86 7.39
C TRP A 992 -6.88 -18.48 7.63
N PRO A 993 -7.72 -17.96 6.70
CA PRO A 993 -8.35 -16.66 6.84
C PRO A 993 -9.54 -16.70 7.81
N GLU A 994 -9.26 -16.53 9.10
CA GLU A 994 -10.28 -16.55 10.15
C GLU A 994 -11.05 -15.23 10.28
N GLY A 995 -12.36 -15.32 10.52
CA GLY A 995 -13.17 -14.19 10.99
C GLY A 995 -13.43 -13.07 9.97
N SER A 996 -13.23 -13.32 8.67
CA SER A 996 -13.62 -12.36 7.62
C SER A 996 -15.14 -12.23 7.53
N THR A 997 -15.66 -11.00 7.49
CA THR A 997 -17.02 -10.68 7.03
C THR A 997 -17.08 -10.42 5.53
N GLU A 998 -15.92 -10.14 4.91
CA GLU A 998 -15.80 -9.71 3.52
C GLU A 998 -15.41 -10.85 2.58
N VAL A 999 -15.77 -10.69 1.30
CA VAL A 999 -15.35 -11.59 0.22
C VAL A 999 -13.84 -11.61 0.11
N LEU A 1000 -13.25 -12.78 0.30
CA LEU A 1000 -11.82 -13.00 0.14
C LEU A 1000 -11.48 -13.12 -1.34
N THR A 1001 -10.41 -12.46 -1.76
CA THR A 1001 -9.77 -12.71 -3.06
C THR A 1001 -8.55 -13.59 -2.83
N PHE A 1002 -8.60 -14.83 -3.33
CA PHE A 1002 -7.46 -15.72 -3.49
C PHE A 1002 -6.91 -15.52 -4.90
N THR A 1003 -5.60 -15.39 -5.05
CA THR A 1003 -4.93 -15.28 -6.35
C THR A 1003 -3.79 -16.29 -6.39
N GLU A 1004 -3.59 -16.98 -7.52
CA GLU A 1004 -2.50 -17.94 -7.65
C GLU A 1004 -1.12 -17.27 -7.41
N PRO A 1005 -0.14 -17.98 -6.83
CA PRO A 1005 1.21 -17.49 -6.71
C PRO A 1005 1.95 -17.79 -8.03
N LEU A 1006 2.21 -16.74 -8.82
CA LEU A 1006 2.89 -16.84 -10.11
C LEU A 1006 4.00 -15.77 -10.23
N PRO A 1007 5.30 -16.13 -10.30
CA PRO A 1007 5.82 -17.47 -9.97
C PRO A 1007 5.46 -17.87 -8.53
N ASP A 1008 5.40 -19.16 -8.22
CA ASP A 1008 5.14 -19.62 -6.84
C ASP A 1008 6.44 -19.57 -6.02
N PRO A 1009 6.54 -18.74 -4.96
CA PRO A 1009 7.72 -18.68 -4.10
C PRO A 1009 8.17 -20.03 -3.53
N ALA A 1010 7.26 -20.99 -3.35
CA ALA A 1010 7.56 -22.33 -2.83
C ALA A 1010 7.83 -23.40 -3.93
N ALA A 1011 7.78 -23.02 -5.21
CA ALA A 1011 8.15 -23.87 -6.35
C ALA A 1011 9.43 -23.41 -7.06
N LEU A 1012 10.09 -22.36 -6.55
CA LEU A 1012 11.42 -21.94 -7.02
C LEU A 1012 12.47 -23.02 -6.68
N GLY A 1013 13.51 -23.12 -7.51
CA GLY A 1013 14.62 -24.04 -7.26
C GLY A 1013 15.44 -23.66 -6.01
N PRO A 1014 16.17 -24.61 -5.38
CA PRO A 1014 17.09 -24.31 -4.29
C PRO A 1014 18.04 -23.15 -4.62
N GLY A 1015 18.35 -22.30 -3.63
CA GLY A 1015 19.16 -21.10 -3.82
C GLY A 1015 18.47 -19.93 -4.55
N THR A 1016 17.45 -20.20 -5.37
CA THR A 1016 16.65 -19.16 -6.02
C THR A 1016 15.80 -18.40 -4.98
N ARG A 1017 15.50 -17.12 -5.24
CA ARG A 1017 14.71 -16.27 -4.34
C ARG A 1017 13.68 -15.47 -5.13
N THR A 1018 12.50 -15.23 -4.55
CA THR A 1018 11.44 -14.44 -5.21
C THR A 1018 11.92 -13.03 -5.53
N ALA A 1019 11.85 -12.66 -6.81
CA ALA A 1019 12.25 -11.34 -7.30
C ALA A 1019 11.07 -10.61 -7.98
N GLU A 1020 11.16 -9.29 -7.98
CA GLU A 1020 10.40 -8.35 -8.81
C GLU A 1020 11.41 -7.43 -9.49
N TYR A 1021 11.24 -7.20 -10.77
CA TYR A 1021 12.03 -6.25 -11.55
C TYR A 1021 11.14 -5.05 -11.84
N VAL A 1022 11.70 -3.84 -11.87
CA VAL A 1022 11.02 -2.67 -12.44
C VAL A 1022 11.84 -2.22 -13.63
N ILE A 1023 11.27 -2.47 -14.80
CA ILE A 1023 11.82 -2.14 -16.11
C ILE A 1023 11.10 -0.88 -16.56
N GLU A 1024 11.83 0.14 -17.01
CA GLU A 1024 11.20 1.33 -17.61
C GLU A 1024 11.21 1.21 -19.14
N THR A 1025 10.14 1.69 -19.78
CA THR A 1025 10.01 1.78 -21.23
C THR A 1025 9.71 3.22 -21.64
N SER A 1026 10.16 3.58 -22.83
CA SER A 1026 9.84 4.83 -23.49
C SER A 1026 9.24 4.51 -24.87
N LEU A 1027 8.04 5.02 -25.12
CA LEU A 1027 7.42 5.05 -26.44
C LEU A 1027 7.68 6.42 -27.05
N PRO A 1028 8.17 6.51 -28.29
CA PRO A 1028 8.15 7.77 -29.01
C PRO A 1028 6.71 8.29 -29.08
N PRO A 1029 6.49 9.62 -29.01
CA PRO A 1029 5.15 10.20 -29.15
C PRO A 1029 4.50 9.70 -30.43
N GLY A 1030 3.17 9.61 -30.43
CA GLY A 1030 2.42 9.21 -31.61
C GLY A 1030 2.67 10.15 -32.79
N GLY A 1031 3.64 9.82 -33.63
CA GLY A 1031 3.67 10.28 -35.02
C GLY A 1031 2.37 9.83 -35.65
N GLY A 1032 1.42 10.76 -35.74
CA GLY A 1032 0.17 10.53 -36.47
C GLY A 1032 0.53 10.07 -37.87
N ALA A 1033 -0.15 9.03 -38.37
CA ALA A 1033 0.12 8.51 -39.70
C ALA A 1033 -0.05 9.67 -40.70
N GLY A 1034 1.07 10.10 -41.27
CA GLY A 1034 1.10 11.21 -42.21
C GLY A 1034 0.29 10.83 -43.43
N TYR A 1035 -0.81 11.55 -43.64
CA TYR A 1035 -1.32 11.74 -45.00
C TYR A 1035 -0.36 12.71 -45.70
N GLU A 1036 0.72 12.16 -46.24
CA GLU A 1036 1.39 12.69 -47.44
C GLU A 1036 0.57 12.29 -48.68
#